data_AF-A0A9P8DS30-F1
#
_entry.id   AF-A0A9P8DS30-F1
#
_cell.length_a   1.000
_cell.length_b   1.000
_cell.length_c   1.000
_cell.angle_alpha   90.00
_cell.angle_beta   90.00
_cell.angle_gamma   90.00
#
_symmetry.space_group_name_H-M   'P 1'
#
loop_
_entity.id
_entity.type
_entity.pdbx_description
1 polymer ?
#
loop_
_entity_poly.entity_id
_entity_poly.type
_entity_poly.pdbx_seq_one_letter_code
_entity_poly.pdbx_strand_id
1 'polypeptide(L)'
;MDQVDTQYLFKETRVNLDPPTSSSVVTIRVPSNSIQSRNFRKPARENTAEDETTFRTKNLATASAVYHRIWHDTPRSFLWRILEDGTLLSIRVVDICKKTKATDSPLVLNFHFAVPIQPGCVTFSDPEEHDSLCVFVLDQAYQLYSFTLRPDLFRKRSAVDAGLSDLGKVQAPAGLGFKHPHRMIAVNAETLLITVNDGGMIRLDRNKAHEPSSLVWKESFFNVQGWAQNLRSLLPFQGKHTIKNGKINMEYSSATSIQITSFGMDDSLFAITVCLDHRMRIWNINDGQILYTGDILNAERNPQEIGKWAIDPSQTNLVQIVGRGRSSRICATFSPIGAGEFKFWKIVAKDAHTVIVEDIFPRNTLVPLTPSSSDVWTLADFALSCPAESAIQLWTLWKNNMTYRVQRLEVDRKNISQSWEENWDGVYADNLIQAAETSGPCDPTDVTEKWLQLILKPGQFTKSTLEAALSIYERGYGKSETAAKARGLAESICSILGAAATLDRGSSGAMEYESFRASSEAQWLRFYRLLLELDKQRGEALGLTLDPSTGMTWVVCADFLSAIRECSSLERLYHNLTSPDEDHLAQTALVNAALNLVAGLPDHLMPLCHAALRPELFEDSSKTDLERISCFYDKSGSWQGITEDDCSQVVDVLGSNFNIVTDELYADVMNLISAPEEAKSRNLRHPLTDFGRKLVVKAVQDSIELQRKVYFSQLILLVHMEYEHDNEAEALHNRVDIGNVFRQLVVALRRLELLKWLAQTEISVPSTREKSESGAVKKSSEDAQLVTALEAHVGHLLGFANQIEPLATSVTDLVTNLCAPDSDIEISPPLVQCSLIKRERADLALDLAPFCDQNPFSTYVQGRLQLALKDFSTAAIFFRRAAIGMSAGNAGSDRHSSGLLDDTEWNLLYQGLAKYYSHIVALFEKQKAYSYVVDFARLAIQFLGTKQDAMFTKTDMQSRLFNAAVATSQFELAHTTLVSIKDQAMKISNLRKLIDRMCATYHNNELVALPFPGLQQEVDDILAQKTKASLDVIEGFPYHQVLYSWRIKHNNYRGAASVVLDRIHKLQSAGEGDEAMGEDILDTPVTRQYLLLINALSCVEPKQAWIYDEASVGFGQKDAGKRKVVSLADIRKQYQDELDRIAAIHNNQFGFEADDVIEIA
;
A
#
# COMPACT_ATOMS: atom_id res chain seq x y z
N MET A 1 35.63 16.00 -10.86
CA MET A 1 36.09 15.62 -12.21
C MET A 1 36.63 14.18 -12.17
N ASP A 2 35.84 13.23 -11.64
CA ASP A 2 36.30 11.87 -11.29
C ASP A 2 35.49 10.74 -11.96
N GLN A 3 34.57 11.09 -12.87
CA GLN A 3 33.85 10.10 -13.68
C GLN A 3 34.58 9.96 -15.01
N VAL A 4 35.05 8.76 -15.33
CA VAL A 4 35.35 8.37 -16.71
C VAL A 4 34.05 8.59 -17.50
N ASP A 5 34.12 9.20 -18.69
CA ASP A 5 33.02 9.59 -19.59
C ASP A 5 32.12 8.41 -20.01
N THR A 6 31.47 7.74 -19.06
CA THR A 6 30.59 6.60 -19.30
C THR A 6 29.17 7.11 -19.28
N GLN A 7 28.50 7.06 -20.43
CA GLN A 7 27.11 7.49 -20.55
C GLN A 7 26.19 6.53 -19.78
N TYR A 8 25.23 7.08 -19.04
CA TYR A 8 24.21 6.32 -18.32
C TYR A 8 23.01 6.05 -19.24
N LEU A 9 22.89 4.81 -19.71
CA LEU A 9 21.74 4.35 -20.51
C LEU A 9 20.72 3.55 -19.69
N PHE A 10 21.14 3.03 -18.54
CA PHE A 10 20.32 2.20 -17.67
C PHE A 10 20.16 2.82 -16.30
N LYS A 11 19.05 2.48 -15.65
CA LYS A 11 18.76 2.88 -14.27
C LYS A 11 18.35 1.66 -13.45
N GLU A 12 18.85 1.64 -12.23
CA GLU A 12 18.46 0.65 -11.23
C GLU A 12 17.16 1.05 -10.54
N THR A 13 16.26 0.09 -10.34
CA THR A 13 15.03 0.25 -9.53
C THR A 13 15.02 -0.78 -8.42
N ARG A 14 15.07 -0.30 -7.17
CA ARG A 14 15.20 -1.13 -5.97
C ARG A 14 13.86 -1.66 -5.47
N VAL A 15 13.64 -2.97 -5.50
CA VAL A 15 12.41 -3.61 -5.02
C VAL A 15 12.63 -4.33 -3.69
N ASN A 16 11.97 -3.83 -2.63
CA ASN A 16 11.98 -4.47 -1.31
C ASN A 16 11.26 -5.83 -1.32
N LEU A 17 11.76 -6.76 -0.51
CA LEU A 17 11.27 -8.13 -0.46
C LEU A 17 10.25 -8.39 0.67
N ASP A 18 9.62 -7.34 1.21
CA ASP A 18 8.62 -7.50 2.27
C ASP A 18 7.46 -8.40 1.79
N PRO A 19 7.08 -9.43 2.59
CA PRO A 19 5.95 -10.28 2.28
C PRO A 19 4.65 -9.45 2.33
N PRO A 20 3.67 -9.72 1.45
CA PRO A 20 2.41 -8.96 1.42
C PRO A 20 1.65 -9.04 2.75
N THR A 21 1.66 -10.21 3.41
CA THR A 21 1.10 -10.37 4.76
C THR A 21 1.96 -11.36 5.54
N SER A 22 1.89 -11.32 6.88
CA SER A 22 2.53 -12.36 7.71
C SER A 22 1.97 -13.77 7.41
N SER A 23 0.73 -13.84 6.93
CA SER A 23 0.06 -15.08 6.54
C SER A 23 0.63 -15.73 5.26
N SER A 24 1.32 -14.95 4.42
CA SER A 24 1.90 -15.44 3.17
C SER A 24 3.26 -16.13 3.36
N VAL A 25 3.85 -16.05 4.56
CA VAL A 25 5.09 -16.74 4.90
C VAL A 25 4.75 -18.11 5.51
N VAL A 26 5.25 -19.17 4.88
CA VAL A 26 5.04 -20.56 5.34
C VAL A 26 6.39 -21.16 5.72
N THR A 27 6.56 -21.45 7.01
CA THR A 27 7.78 -22.09 7.52
C THR A 27 7.62 -23.61 7.60
N ILE A 28 8.47 -24.33 6.87
CA ILE A 28 8.55 -25.78 6.81
C ILE A 28 9.80 -26.21 7.57
N ARG A 29 9.64 -27.08 8.57
CA ARG A 29 10.79 -27.69 9.27
C ARG A 29 11.24 -28.93 8.52
N VAL A 30 12.51 -28.96 8.14
CA VAL A 30 13.08 -30.09 7.41
C VAL A 30 13.48 -31.18 8.42
N PRO A 31 13.03 -32.44 8.25
CA PRO A 31 13.45 -33.53 9.12
C PRO A 31 14.95 -33.79 8.95
N SER A 32 15.66 -34.03 10.06
CA SER A 32 17.11 -34.32 10.06
C SER A 32 17.37 -35.75 10.54
N ASN A 33 18.31 -36.45 9.89
CA ASN A 33 18.72 -37.80 10.29
C ASN A 33 19.82 -37.79 11.37
N SER A 34 20.21 -36.62 11.89
CA SER A 34 21.29 -36.50 12.86
C SER A 34 20.82 -36.79 14.29
N ILE A 35 21.62 -37.58 15.04
CA ILE A 35 21.35 -37.97 16.44
C ILE A 35 21.31 -36.74 17.38
N GLN A 36 21.86 -35.60 16.95
CA GLN A 36 21.86 -34.33 17.69
C GLN A 36 20.49 -33.60 17.69
N SER A 37 19.52 -34.06 16.89
CA SER A 37 18.20 -33.44 16.74
C SER A 37 17.33 -33.41 18.02
N ARG A 38 17.61 -34.25 19.03
CA ARG A 38 16.75 -34.35 20.23
C ARG A 38 16.78 -33.15 21.18
N ASN A 39 17.69 -32.18 21.00
CA ASN A 39 17.83 -31.07 21.95
C ASN A 39 17.41 -29.68 21.43
N PHE A 40 16.94 -29.53 20.19
CA PHE A 40 16.33 -28.26 19.75
C PHE A 40 14.87 -28.18 20.22
N ARG A 41 14.69 -27.93 21.53
CA ARG A 41 13.49 -27.22 22.00
C ARG A 41 13.46 -25.90 21.23
N LYS A 42 12.26 -25.47 20.81
CA LYS A 42 11.98 -24.10 20.35
C LYS A 42 12.95 -23.15 21.09
N PRO A 43 13.78 -22.33 20.43
CA PRO A 43 13.96 -21.04 21.06
C PRO A 43 12.52 -20.56 21.23
N ALA A 44 12.14 -20.25 22.47
CA ALA A 44 10.98 -19.42 22.63
C ALA A 44 11.13 -18.25 21.62
N ARG A 45 10.05 -17.58 21.26
CA ARG A 45 10.22 -16.16 20.95
C ARG A 45 10.78 -15.52 22.22
N GLU A 46 12.07 -15.71 22.49
CA GLU A 46 12.86 -14.80 23.27
C GLU A 46 12.81 -13.56 22.40
N ASN A 47 11.92 -12.67 22.79
CA ASN A 47 11.92 -11.28 22.40
C ASN A 47 13.22 -10.66 22.94
N THR A 48 14.37 -11.15 22.49
CA THR A 48 15.61 -10.41 22.60
C THR A 48 15.46 -9.27 21.62
N ALA A 49 15.42 -8.06 22.16
CA ALA A 49 15.51 -6.80 21.46
C ALA A 49 16.39 -6.92 20.19
N GLU A 50 15.92 -6.38 19.07
CA GLU A 50 16.65 -6.47 17.81
C GLU A 50 17.91 -5.60 17.89
N ASP A 51 19.07 -6.24 18.08
CA ASP A 51 20.40 -5.67 17.93
C ASP A 51 20.79 -5.66 16.45
N GLU A 52 21.75 -4.83 16.06
CA GLU A 52 22.32 -4.80 14.70
C GLU A 52 22.77 -6.19 14.22
N THR A 53 23.37 -6.99 15.10
CA THR A 53 23.77 -8.37 14.80
C THR A 53 22.57 -9.30 14.57
N THR A 54 21.51 -9.13 15.36
CA THR A 54 20.27 -9.91 15.16
C THR A 54 19.50 -9.48 13.91
N PHE A 55 19.55 -8.20 13.56
CA PHE A 55 19.01 -7.69 12.30
C PHE A 55 19.75 -8.31 11.10
N ARG A 56 21.09 -8.32 11.15
CA ARG A 56 21.92 -8.94 10.11
C ARG A 56 21.62 -10.42 9.93
N THR A 57 21.57 -11.17 11.01
CA THR A 57 21.36 -12.63 10.95
C THR A 57 19.96 -13.03 10.47
N LYS A 58 18.92 -12.28 10.86
CA LYS A 58 17.54 -12.58 10.47
C LYS A 58 17.17 -12.11 9.07
N ASN A 59 17.60 -10.90 8.69
CA ASN A 59 17.07 -10.21 7.51
C ASN A 59 18.07 -10.12 6.35
N LEU A 60 19.38 -10.21 6.59
CA LEU A 60 20.38 -10.11 5.52
C LEU A 60 20.78 -11.51 5.05
N ALA A 61 20.68 -11.74 3.73
CA ALA A 61 21.07 -13.01 3.14
C ALA A 61 22.58 -13.14 3.04
N THR A 62 23.11 -14.33 3.36
CA THR A 62 24.53 -14.65 3.16
C THR A 62 24.83 -15.11 1.75
N ALA A 63 23.83 -15.70 1.08
CA ALA A 63 23.88 -16.10 -0.32
C ALA A 63 22.46 -16.01 -0.90
N SER A 64 22.36 -15.56 -2.13
CA SER A 64 21.09 -15.36 -2.82
C SER A 64 21.31 -15.38 -4.32
N ALA A 65 20.37 -15.93 -5.09
CA ALA A 65 20.34 -15.79 -6.54
C ALA A 65 18.92 -15.99 -7.08
N VAL A 66 18.71 -15.63 -8.34
CA VAL A 66 17.47 -15.88 -9.07
C VAL A 66 17.67 -17.06 -10.02
N TYR A 67 16.77 -18.04 -9.97
CA TYR A 67 16.71 -19.16 -10.89
C TYR A 67 15.56 -18.95 -11.89
N HIS A 68 15.83 -19.09 -13.18
CA HIS A 68 14.84 -18.99 -14.25
C HIS A 68 14.57 -20.36 -14.88
N ARG A 69 13.30 -20.76 -14.91
CA ARG A 69 12.83 -21.98 -15.59
C ARG A 69 12.87 -21.80 -17.11
N ILE A 70 13.02 -22.94 -17.79
CA ILE A 70 13.21 -23.01 -19.24
C ILE A 70 11.99 -23.65 -19.90
N TRP A 71 11.40 -24.67 -19.27
CA TRP A 71 10.40 -25.54 -19.92
C TRP A 71 8.95 -25.12 -19.63
N HIS A 72 8.68 -24.58 -18.45
CA HIS A 72 7.31 -24.24 -18.02
C HIS A 72 7.14 -22.74 -17.75
N ASP A 73 5.92 -22.25 -17.96
CA ASP A 73 5.65 -20.81 -18.09
C ASP A 73 5.39 -20.05 -16.78
N THR A 74 4.57 -20.55 -15.85
CA THR A 74 4.23 -19.80 -14.61
C THR A 74 4.05 -20.72 -13.40
N PRO A 75 4.79 -20.51 -12.28
CA PRO A 75 5.85 -19.52 -12.07
C PRO A 75 7.17 -19.91 -12.75
N ARG A 76 7.91 -18.91 -13.25
CA ARG A 76 9.14 -19.08 -14.03
C ARG A 76 10.40 -18.68 -13.27
N SER A 77 10.38 -17.56 -12.55
CA SER A 77 11.54 -17.00 -11.87
C SER A 77 11.40 -17.13 -10.36
N PHE A 78 12.42 -17.71 -9.72
CA PHE A 78 12.44 -17.98 -8.29
C PHE A 78 13.65 -17.34 -7.64
N LEU A 79 13.41 -16.44 -6.69
CA LEU A 79 14.45 -15.94 -5.80
C LEU A 79 14.61 -16.91 -4.64
N TRP A 80 15.84 -17.33 -4.38
CA TRP A 80 16.20 -18.07 -3.18
C TRP A 80 17.21 -17.28 -2.35
N ARG A 81 17.06 -17.34 -1.02
CA ARG A 81 17.89 -16.62 -0.04
C ARG A 81 18.27 -17.56 1.09
N ILE A 82 19.52 -17.48 1.54
CA ILE A 82 20.01 -18.16 2.73
C ILE A 82 20.08 -17.14 3.88
N LEU A 83 19.34 -17.40 4.95
CA LEU A 83 19.16 -16.54 6.14
C LEU A 83 19.52 -17.32 7.42
N GLU A 84 19.47 -16.65 8.57
CA GLU A 84 19.71 -17.24 9.90
C GLU A 84 21.04 -18.02 9.97
N ASP A 85 22.14 -17.37 9.56
CA ASP A 85 23.50 -17.95 9.53
C ASP A 85 23.61 -19.29 8.77
N GLY A 86 22.81 -19.45 7.71
CA GLY A 86 22.85 -20.65 6.88
C GLY A 86 21.80 -21.69 7.22
N THR A 87 20.95 -21.47 8.23
CA THR A 87 19.97 -22.48 8.68
C THR A 87 18.60 -22.35 8.00
N LEU A 88 18.30 -21.22 7.34
CA LEU A 88 17.02 -20.97 6.70
C LEU A 88 17.18 -20.75 5.19
N LEU A 89 16.52 -21.57 4.37
CA LEU A 89 16.39 -21.34 2.93
C LEU A 89 15.01 -20.77 2.62
N SER A 90 14.94 -19.52 2.19
CA SER A 90 13.71 -18.86 1.74
C SER A 90 13.60 -18.94 0.22
N ILE A 91 12.46 -19.37 -0.32
CA ILE A 91 12.18 -19.42 -1.76
C ILE A 91 10.89 -18.67 -2.04
N ARG A 92 10.91 -17.78 -3.03
CA ARG A 92 9.74 -17.03 -3.48
C ARG A 92 9.72 -16.84 -5.00
N VAL A 93 8.54 -16.61 -5.55
CA VAL A 93 8.37 -16.25 -6.97
C VAL A 93 8.62 -14.76 -7.17
N VAL A 94 9.32 -14.40 -8.26
CA VAL A 94 9.68 -13.02 -8.64
C VAL A 94 9.33 -12.68 -10.09
N ASP A 95 8.36 -13.39 -10.67
CA ASP A 95 7.84 -13.07 -12.01
C ASP A 95 7.21 -11.67 -12.02
N ILE A 96 7.49 -10.87 -13.05
CA ILE A 96 6.93 -9.50 -13.19
C ILE A 96 5.48 -9.56 -13.71
N CYS A 97 5.21 -10.43 -14.69
CA CYS A 97 3.90 -10.55 -15.31
C CYS A 97 3.41 -12.00 -15.31
N LYS A 98 2.10 -12.16 -15.41
CA LYS A 98 1.43 -13.45 -15.51
C LYS A 98 0.53 -13.49 -16.74
N LYS A 99 0.20 -14.67 -17.22
CA LYS A 99 -0.83 -14.84 -18.25
C LYS A 99 -2.20 -14.48 -17.68
N THR A 100 -3.10 -13.90 -18.48
CA THR A 100 -4.41 -13.35 -18.01
C THR A 100 -5.22 -14.29 -17.12
N LYS A 101 -5.15 -15.61 -17.36
CA LYS A 101 -5.91 -16.63 -16.61
C LYS A 101 -5.14 -17.25 -15.43
N ALA A 102 -3.87 -16.92 -15.25
CA ALA A 102 -3.03 -17.52 -14.22
C ALA A 102 -3.24 -16.83 -12.86
N THR A 103 -3.36 -17.64 -11.80
CA THR A 103 -3.43 -17.14 -10.42
C THR A 103 -2.06 -16.66 -9.94
N ASP A 104 -2.05 -15.62 -9.12
CA ASP A 104 -0.82 -15.13 -8.50
C ASP A 104 -0.23 -16.15 -7.51
N SER A 105 1.07 -16.02 -7.25
CA SER A 105 1.82 -16.92 -6.35
C SER A 105 2.48 -16.12 -5.21
N PRO A 106 1.70 -15.61 -4.24
CA PRO A 106 2.20 -14.66 -3.24
C PRO A 106 2.94 -15.33 -2.06
N LEU A 107 2.94 -16.66 -1.96
CA LEU A 107 3.49 -17.36 -0.81
C LEU A 107 5.02 -17.44 -0.86
N VAL A 108 5.63 -17.27 0.31
CA VAL A 108 7.08 -17.44 0.54
C VAL A 108 7.28 -18.72 1.35
N LEU A 109 8.09 -19.64 0.84
CA LEU A 109 8.39 -20.92 1.47
C LEU A 109 9.73 -20.84 2.18
N ASN A 110 9.72 -21.04 3.50
CA ASN A 110 10.91 -20.99 4.35
C ASN A 110 11.24 -22.39 4.87
N PHE A 111 12.33 -22.99 4.41
CA PHE A 111 12.82 -24.30 4.84
C PHE A 111 13.87 -24.14 5.93
N HIS A 112 13.58 -24.60 7.13
CA HIS A 112 14.47 -24.50 8.28
C HIS A 112 15.21 -25.82 8.50
N PHE A 113 16.55 -25.77 8.45
CA PHE A 113 17.47 -26.88 8.61
C PHE A 113 18.07 -26.90 10.02
N ALA A 114 18.30 -28.08 10.57
CA ALA A 114 18.94 -28.23 11.89
C ALA A 114 20.46 -27.96 11.84
N VAL A 115 21.07 -28.15 10.68
CA VAL A 115 22.49 -27.93 10.40
C VAL A 115 22.60 -26.87 9.30
N PRO A 116 23.54 -25.91 9.39
CA PRO A 116 23.70 -24.90 8.35
C PRO A 116 24.00 -25.52 6.98
N ILE A 117 23.52 -24.85 5.93
CA ILE A 117 23.73 -25.22 4.54
C ILE A 117 25.21 -25.01 4.17
N GLN A 118 25.77 -25.94 3.39
CA GLN A 118 27.13 -25.80 2.87
C GLN A 118 27.17 -24.68 1.81
N PRO A 119 28.08 -23.70 1.92
CA PRO A 119 28.18 -22.60 0.95
C PRO A 119 28.36 -23.13 -0.48
N GLY A 120 27.63 -22.54 -1.45
CA GLY A 120 27.71 -22.95 -2.86
C GLY A 120 27.09 -24.31 -3.19
N CYS A 121 26.32 -24.90 -2.26
CA CYS A 121 25.68 -26.20 -2.44
C CYS A 121 24.14 -26.13 -2.38
N VAL A 122 23.56 -25.11 -3.02
CA VAL A 122 22.13 -25.02 -3.32
C VAL A 122 21.98 -24.97 -4.83
N THR A 123 21.16 -25.87 -5.39
CA THR A 123 20.95 -25.92 -6.84
C THR A 123 19.52 -26.29 -7.19
N PHE A 124 19.10 -25.89 -8.39
CA PHE A 124 17.74 -25.99 -8.89
C PHE A 124 17.74 -26.67 -10.24
N SER A 125 16.68 -27.43 -10.52
CA SER A 125 16.47 -28.00 -11.86
C SER A 125 14.99 -27.95 -12.24
N ASP A 126 14.76 -27.70 -13.52
CA ASP A 126 13.44 -27.69 -14.15
C ASP A 126 13.28 -28.96 -15.01
N PRO A 127 12.49 -29.97 -14.56
CA PRO A 127 12.20 -31.16 -15.33
C PRO A 127 11.21 -30.87 -16.47
N GLU A 128 11.48 -31.39 -17.66
CA GLU A 128 10.59 -31.26 -18.81
C GLU A 128 9.27 -32.04 -18.63
N GLU A 129 9.33 -33.23 -18.03
CA GLU A 129 8.19 -34.15 -17.90
C GLU A 129 7.09 -33.67 -16.93
N HIS A 130 7.45 -32.86 -15.93
CA HIS A 130 6.55 -32.48 -14.83
C HIS A 130 6.67 -30.99 -14.51
N ASP A 131 5.54 -30.31 -14.32
CA ASP A 131 5.52 -28.92 -13.87
C ASP A 131 5.81 -28.85 -12.36
N SER A 132 7.10 -28.97 -12.01
CA SER A 132 7.60 -28.90 -10.65
C SER A 132 9.03 -28.38 -10.61
N LEU A 133 9.37 -27.58 -9.61
CA LEU A 133 10.73 -27.13 -9.35
C LEU A 133 11.43 -28.13 -8.42
N CYS A 134 12.52 -28.76 -8.88
CA CYS A 134 13.34 -29.60 -8.00
C CYS A 134 14.44 -28.74 -7.36
N VAL A 135 14.58 -28.84 -6.04
CA VAL A 135 15.58 -28.10 -5.25
C VAL A 135 16.47 -29.09 -4.52
N PHE A 136 17.77 -28.93 -4.65
CA PHE A 136 18.76 -29.80 -3.99
C PHE A 136 19.65 -28.97 -3.08
N VAL A 137 19.79 -29.41 -1.83
CA VAL A 137 20.53 -28.70 -0.79
C VAL A 137 21.46 -29.68 -0.07
N LEU A 138 22.71 -29.29 0.14
CA LEU A 138 23.67 -30.05 0.94
C LEU A 138 23.97 -29.29 2.24
N ASP A 139 23.80 -29.93 3.39
CA ASP A 139 24.19 -29.34 4.68
C ASP A 139 25.67 -29.58 5.03
N GLN A 140 26.16 -28.90 6.07
CA GLN A 140 27.52 -29.10 6.59
C GLN A 140 27.77 -30.49 7.20
N ALA A 141 26.71 -31.28 7.44
CA ALA A 141 26.80 -32.69 7.85
C ALA A 141 26.80 -33.64 6.63
N TYR A 142 26.88 -33.09 5.41
CA TYR A 142 26.89 -33.81 4.14
C TYR A 142 25.63 -34.64 3.87
N GLN A 143 24.48 -34.19 4.40
CA GLN A 143 23.16 -34.72 4.05
C GLN A 143 22.61 -33.97 2.83
N LEU A 144 22.22 -34.74 1.81
CA LEU A 144 21.57 -34.25 0.60
C LEU A 144 20.06 -34.25 0.80
N TYR A 145 19.48 -33.07 0.74
CA TYR A 145 18.04 -32.84 0.75
C TYR A 145 17.56 -32.61 -0.67
N SER A 146 16.50 -33.31 -1.08
CA SER A 146 15.86 -33.18 -2.39
C SER A 146 14.40 -32.80 -2.20
N PHE A 147 14.00 -31.61 -2.66
CA PHE A 147 12.62 -31.13 -2.62
C PHE A 147 12.00 -31.08 -4.01
N THR A 148 10.71 -31.42 -4.13
CA THR A 148 9.95 -31.28 -5.38
C THR A 148 8.78 -30.34 -5.13
N LEU A 149 8.88 -29.11 -5.65
CA LEU A 149 7.95 -28.03 -5.38
C LEU A 149 7.01 -27.81 -6.56
N ARG A 150 5.73 -28.12 -6.40
CA ARG A 150 4.70 -27.81 -7.42
C ARG A 150 4.29 -26.34 -7.34
N PRO A 151 3.90 -25.72 -8.47
CA PRO A 151 3.40 -24.33 -8.51
C PRO A 151 2.33 -24.00 -7.46
N ASP A 152 1.42 -24.94 -7.18
CA ASP A 152 0.31 -24.72 -6.24
C ASP A 152 0.76 -24.46 -4.80
N LEU A 153 1.97 -24.91 -4.41
CA LEU A 153 2.55 -24.65 -3.10
C LEU A 153 2.84 -23.15 -2.89
N PHE A 154 3.09 -22.41 -3.97
CA PHE A 154 3.33 -20.96 -3.92
C PHE A 154 2.02 -20.14 -4.00
N ARG A 155 0.89 -20.81 -4.27
CA ARG A 155 -0.43 -20.18 -4.44
C ARG A 155 -1.32 -20.34 -3.21
N LYS A 156 -1.40 -21.57 -2.66
CA LYS A 156 -2.35 -21.94 -1.60
C LYS A 156 -1.66 -22.61 -0.41
N ARG A 157 -1.91 -22.10 0.80
CA ARG A 157 -1.36 -22.68 2.04
C ARG A 157 -1.85 -24.10 2.30
N SER A 158 -3.10 -24.40 1.95
CA SER A 158 -3.67 -25.74 2.07
C SER A 158 -2.92 -26.80 1.25
N ALA A 159 -2.31 -26.41 0.12
CA ALA A 159 -1.49 -27.31 -0.68
C ALA A 159 -0.19 -27.68 0.04
N VAL A 160 0.39 -26.75 0.81
CA VAL A 160 1.58 -27.02 1.62
C VAL A 160 1.25 -27.99 2.74
N ASP A 161 0.18 -27.74 3.51
CA ASP A 161 -0.22 -28.60 4.63
C ASP A 161 -0.54 -30.04 4.19
N ALA A 162 -1.14 -30.21 3.01
CA ALA A 162 -1.43 -31.52 2.44
C ALA A 162 -0.17 -32.25 1.88
N GLY A 163 0.87 -31.51 1.51
CA GLY A 163 2.07 -32.04 0.84
C GLY A 163 3.29 -32.28 1.75
N LEU A 164 3.22 -31.94 3.05
CA LEU A 164 4.37 -31.96 3.98
C LEU A 164 5.13 -33.30 4.05
N SER A 165 4.44 -34.44 3.90
CA SER A 165 5.08 -35.76 3.98
C SER A 165 5.83 -36.19 2.72
N ASP A 166 5.55 -35.58 1.56
CA ASP A 166 6.16 -35.93 0.26
C ASP A 166 7.08 -34.81 -0.28
N LEU A 167 7.22 -33.72 0.48
CA LEU A 167 7.88 -32.48 0.05
C LEU A 167 9.41 -32.62 -0.09
N GLY A 168 10.05 -33.42 0.77
CA GLY A 168 11.50 -33.49 0.87
C GLY A 168 12.01 -34.86 1.27
N LYS A 169 13.06 -35.33 0.60
CA LYS A 169 13.75 -36.58 0.90
C LYS A 169 15.18 -36.30 1.32
N VAL A 170 15.67 -37.06 2.29
CA VAL A 170 17.00 -36.89 2.90
C VAL A 170 17.82 -38.14 2.66
N GLN A 171 19.00 -38.00 2.08
CA GLN A 171 19.97 -39.09 1.89
C GLN A 171 21.36 -38.60 2.28
N ALA A 172 22.19 -39.49 2.84
CA ALA A 172 23.61 -39.23 3.03
C ALA A 172 24.42 -39.97 1.93
N PRO A 173 25.01 -39.25 0.96
CA PRO A 173 25.90 -39.85 -0.03
C PRO A 173 27.15 -40.43 0.64
N ALA A 174 27.50 -41.68 0.33
CA ALA A 174 28.61 -42.40 0.94
C ALA A 174 29.98 -41.76 0.60
N GLY A 175 30.12 -41.23 -0.62
CA GLY A 175 31.32 -40.58 -1.13
C GLY A 175 31.72 -39.30 -0.41
N LEU A 176 30.78 -38.64 0.26
CA LEU A 176 31.04 -37.43 1.05
C LEU A 176 31.54 -37.72 2.46
N GLY A 177 31.65 -39.00 2.86
CA GLY A 177 32.24 -39.38 4.13
C GLY A 177 33.76 -39.13 4.22
N PHE A 178 34.46 -39.02 3.09
CA PHE A 178 35.91 -38.85 3.02
C PHE A 178 36.39 -37.76 2.05
N LYS A 179 35.50 -37.23 1.20
CA LYS A 179 35.76 -36.08 0.33
C LYS A 179 34.91 -34.90 0.77
N HIS A 180 35.50 -33.71 0.81
CA HIS A 180 34.77 -32.51 1.23
C HIS A 180 34.17 -31.80 0.00
N PRO A 181 32.84 -31.56 -0.03
CA PRO A 181 32.17 -30.88 -1.12
C PRO A 181 32.48 -29.38 -1.12
N HIS A 182 32.70 -28.82 -2.31
CA HIS A 182 32.95 -27.39 -2.51
C HIS A 182 31.80 -26.69 -3.25
N ARG A 183 31.37 -27.20 -4.41
CA ARG A 183 30.22 -26.68 -5.17
C ARG A 183 29.31 -27.82 -5.61
N MET A 184 28.01 -27.55 -5.69
CA MET A 184 27.03 -28.47 -6.26
C MET A 184 26.25 -27.80 -7.39
N ILE A 185 26.07 -28.51 -8.50
CA ILE A 185 25.29 -28.05 -9.65
C ILE A 185 24.39 -29.19 -10.15
N ALA A 186 23.13 -28.86 -10.47
CA ALA A 186 22.21 -29.78 -11.12
C ALA A 186 22.42 -29.76 -12.64
N VAL A 187 22.60 -30.94 -13.22
CA VAL A 187 22.60 -31.12 -14.68
C VAL A 187 21.17 -31.22 -15.18
N ASN A 188 20.35 -32.00 -14.48
CA ASN A 188 18.91 -32.16 -14.66
C ASN A 188 18.31 -32.64 -13.32
N ALA A 189 17.02 -32.99 -13.29
CA ALA A 189 16.35 -33.47 -12.07
C ALA A 189 16.84 -34.84 -11.56
N GLU A 190 17.66 -35.54 -12.35
CA GLU A 190 18.12 -36.90 -12.10
C GLU A 190 19.64 -37.01 -11.93
N THR A 191 20.41 -36.00 -12.31
CA THR A 191 21.87 -36.01 -12.29
C THR A 191 22.38 -34.74 -11.62
N LEU A 192 23.16 -34.92 -10.54
CA LEU A 192 23.86 -33.85 -9.82
C LEU A 192 25.37 -34.03 -9.95
N LEU A 193 26.10 -32.92 -10.00
CA LEU A 193 27.55 -32.88 -9.95
C LEU A 193 28.02 -32.12 -8.72
N ILE A 194 28.98 -32.70 -8.01
CA ILE A 194 29.59 -32.10 -6.82
C ILE A 194 31.10 -32.01 -7.04
N THR A 195 31.66 -30.82 -6.97
CA THR A 195 33.12 -30.62 -6.96
C THR A 195 33.65 -30.83 -5.54
N VAL A 196 34.82 -31.43 -5.42
CA VAL A 196 35.41 -31.81 -4.12
C VAL A 196 36.81 -31.24 -3.95
N ASN A 197 37.27 -31.18 -2.69
CA ASN A 197 38.53 -30.56 -2.30
C ASN A 197 39.80 -31.23 -2.85
N ASP A 198 39.71 -32.44 -3.41
CA ASP A 198 40.83 -33.19 -3.98
C ASP A 198 40.99 -33.00 -5.50
N GLY A 199 40.24 -32.07 -6.11
CA GLY A 199 40.26 -31.85 -7.55
C GLY A 199 39.32 -32.75 -8.36
N GLY A 200 38.69 -33.75 -7.72
CA GLY A 200 37.73 -34.61 -8.39
C GLY A 200 36.32 -34.02 -8.50
N MET A 201 35.42 -34.79 -9.12
CA MET A 201 33.99 -34.54 -9.13
C MET A 201 33.23 -35.82 -8.78
N ILE A 202 32.10 -35.69 -8.09
CA ILE A 202 31.18 -36.77 -7.79
C ILE A 202 29.92 -36.54 -8.61
N ARG A 203 29.53 -37.53 -9.43
CA ARG A 203 28.27 -37.56 -10.15
C ARG A 203 27.27 -38.41 -9.37
N LEU A 204 26.11 -37.84 -9.07
CA LEU A 204 24.99 -38.53 -8.45
C LEU A 204 23.90 -38.73 -9.49
N ASP A 205 23.54 -39.99 -9.78
CA ASP A 205 22.45 -40.34 -10.68
C ASP A 205 21.28 -40.95 -9.91
N ARG A 206 20.06 -40.49 -10.21
CA ARG A 206 18.83 -40.96 -9.58
C ARG A 206 18.38 -42.26 -10.24
N ASN A 207 18.19 -43.31 -9.43
CA ASN A 207 17.81 -44.62 -9.95
C ASN A 207 16.28 -44.71 -10.21
N LYS A 208 15.84 -44.96 -11.45
CA LYS A 208 14.41 -45.09 -11.82
C LYS A 208 13.79 -46.46 -11.46
N ALA A 209 14.61 -47.46 -11.11
CA ALA A 209 14.22 -48.87 -11.12
C ALA A 209 13.64 -49.45 -9.81
N HIS A 210 13.51 -48.67 -8.73
CA HIS A 210 13.00 -49.17 -7.44
C HIS A 210 11.81 -48.37 -6.91
N GLU A 211 10.97 -49.05 -6.12
CA GLU A 211 9.73 -48.56 -5.51
C GLU A 211 9.84 -47.11 -4.97
N PRO A 212 8.74 -46.33 -5.00
CA PRO A 212 8.71 -44.90 -4.67
C PRO A 212 9.19 -44.55 -3.23
N SER A 213 9.35 -45.55 -2.37
CA SER A 213 9.83 -45.47 -0.99
C SER A 213 11.36 -45.43 -0.84
N SER A 214 12.14 -45.82 -1.86
CA SER A 214 13.60 -45.96 -1.78
C SER A 214 14.29 -45.29 -2.99
N LEU A 215 14.32 -43.96 -3.01
CA LEU A 215 15.12 -43.21 -3.98
C LEU A 215 16.58 -43.17 -3.52
N VAL A 216 17.40 -44.07 -4.07
CA VAL A 216 18.84 -44.13 -3.79
C VAL A 216 19.59 -43.45 -4.94
N TRP A 217 20.34 -42.40 -4.63
CA TRP A 217 21.34 -41.82 -5.53
C TRP A 217 22.51 -42.79 -5.75
N LYS A 218 22.88 -43.04 -7.01
CA LYS A 218 24.07 -43.80 -7.41
C LYS A 218 25.24 -42.85 -7.60
N GLU A 219 26.37 -43.16 -6.97
CA GLU A 219 27.58 -42.33 -7.01
C GLU A 219 28.59 -42.84 -8.05
N SER A 220 29.12 -41.91 -8.85
CA SER A 220 30.26 -42.13 -9.75
C SER A 220 31.34 -41.09 -9.45
N PHE A 221 32.61 -41.52 -9.38
CA PHE A 221 33.73 -40.63 -9.05
C PHE A 221 34.57 -40.34 -10.28
N PHE A 222 34.75 -39.07 -10.59
CA PHE A 222 35.64 -38.56 -11.63
C PHE A 222 36.87 -37.93 -10.98
N ASN A 223 38.06 -38.23 -11.50
CA ASN A 223 39.30 -37.67 -11.00
C ASN A 223 40.18 -37.18 -12.16
N VAL A 224 40.93 -36.11 -11.92
CA VAL A 224 41.89 -35.52 -12.87
C VAL A 224 43.04 -36.47 -13.17
N GLN A 225 43.36 -37.36 -12.22
CA GLN A 225 44.36 -38.42 -12.37
C GLN A 225 43.64 -39.77 -12.46
N GLY A 226 43.90 -40.51 -13.54
CA GLY A 226 43.30 -41.82 -13.77
C GLY A 226 43.47 -42.77 -12.58
N TRP A 227 42.56 -43.75 -12.47
CA TRP A 227 42.39 -44.64 -11.31
C TRP A 227 43.69 -45.26 -10.75
N ALA A 228 44.71 -45.48 -11.59
CA ALA A 228 46.00 -46.06 -11.21
C ALA A 228 46.85 -45.24 -10.21
N GLN A 229 46.60 -43.94 -10.02
CA GLN A 229 47.33 -43.11 -9.04
C GLN A 229 46.59 -42.88 -7.70
N ASN A 230 45.30 -43.23 -7.60
CA ASN A 230 44.51 -43.11 -6.36
C ASN A 230 45.04 -43.98 -5.21
N LEU A 231 45.75 -45.09 -5.51
CA LEU A 231 46.41 -45.90 -4.49
C LEU A 231 47.66 -45.24 -3.91
N ARG A 232 48.25 -44.26 -4.60
CA ARG A 232 49.42 -43.50 -4.13
C ARG A 232 49.04 -42.22 -3.37
N SER A 233 47.83 -41.68 -3.58
CA SER A 233 47.33 -40.49 -2.86
C SER A 233 46.84 -40.78 -1.43
N LEU A 234 46.78 -42.05 -1.01
CA LEU A 234 46.55 -42.46 0.38
C LEU A 234 47.80 -42.32 1.28
N LEU A 235 48.94 -41.91 0.73
CA LEU A 235 50.17 -41.64 1.48
C LEU A 235 50.38 -40.12 1.64
N PRO A 236 50.39 -39.57 2.87
CA PRO A 236 50.40 -38.12 3.12
C PRO A 236 51.76 -37.42 2.89
N PHE A 237 52.72 -38.06 2.22
CA PHE A 237 54.14 -37.65 2.25
C PHE A 237 54.73 -37.12 0.93
N GLN A 238 53.91 -36.73 -0.04
CA GLN A 238 54.38 -35.85 -1.12
C GLN A 238 53.50 -34.60 -1.17
N GLY A 239 54.11 -33.45 -0.87
CA GLY A 239 53.47 -32.16 -0.78
C GLY A 239 52.78 -31.78 -2.09
N LYS A 240 51.49 -32.08 -2.17
CA LYS A 240 50.62 -31.47 -3.17
C LYS A 240 50.43 -30.00 -2.80
N HIS A 241 50.46 -29.14 -3.80
CA HIS A 241 50.19 -27.74 -3.57
C HIS A 241 48.71 -27.52 -3.23
N THR A 242 48.44 -27.06 -2.01
CA THR A 242 47.08 -26.84 -1.49
C THR A 242 46.91 -25.41 -1.00
N ILE A 243 45.69 -24.88 -1.12
CA ILE A 243 45.26 -23.62 -0.51
C ILE A 243 44.27 -23.89 0.62
N LYS A 244 44.32 -23.09 1.69
CA LYS A 244 43.44 -23.26 2.85
C LYS A 244 42.12 -22.50 2.61
N ASN A 245 40.99 -23.20 2.67
CA ASN A 245 39.66 -22.62 2.63
C ASN A 245 38.90 -22.96 3.93
N GLY A 246 38.82 -22.00 4.84
CA GLY A 246 38.26 -22.22 6.18
C GLY A 246 39.04 -23.28 6.97
N LYS A 247 38.40 -24.42 7.25
CA LYS A 247 39.00 -25.55 7.99
C LYS A 247 39.58 -26.64 7.07
N ILE A 248 39.42 -26.52 5.75
CA ILE A 248 39.76 -27.57 4.78
C ILE A 248 40.90 -27.10 3.88
N ASN A 249 41.82 -28.01 3.54
CA ASN A 249 42.84 -27.78 2.51
C ASN A 249 42.29 -28.26 1.17
N MET A 250 42.32 -27.38 0.17
CA MET A 250 41.87 -27.65 -1.20
C MET A 250 43.08 -27.80 -2.13
N GLU A 251 43.09 -28.85 -2.95
CA GLU A 251 44.08 -29.02 -4.01
C GLU A 251 43.86 -27.98 -5.11
N TYR A 252 44.93 -27.46 -5.72
CA TYR A 252 44.79 -26.45 -6.79
C TYR A 252 44.01 -26.95 -8.02
N SER A 253 43.89 -28.27 -8.22
CA SER A 253 43.04 -28.87 -9.25
C SER A 253 41.53 -28.74 -8.97
N SER A 254 41.12 -28.32 -7.78
CA SER A 254 39.70 -28.16 -7.39
C SER A 254 39.00 -27.12 -8.26
N ALA A 255 37.82 -27.48 -8.77
CA ALA A 255 36.98 -26.59 -9.57
C ALA A 255 36.19 -25.62 -8.67
N THR A 256 36.39 -24.32 -8.87
CA THR A 256 35.65 -23.25 -8.14
C THR A 256 34.41 -22.78 -8.89
N SER A 257 34.44 -22.83 -10.23
CA SER A 257 33.33 -22.47 -11.11
C SER A 257 33.09 -23.59 -12.12
N ILE A 258 31.81 -23.89 -12.37
CA ILE A 258 31.37 -24.97 -13.25
C ILE A 258 30.15 -24.51 -14.05
N GLN A 259 30.13 -24.83 -15.34
CA GLN A 259 28.96 -24.66 -16.18
C GLN A 259 28.75 -25.88 -17.07
N ILE A 260 27.48 -26.23 -17.28
CA ILE A 260 27.07 -27.41 -18.02
C ILE A 260 26.45 -27.01 -19.35
N THR A 261 26.75 -27.77 -20.39
CA THR A 261 26.16 -27.59 -21.71
C THR A 261 26.07 -28.92 -22.45
N SER A 262 25.03 -29.08 -23.27
CA SER A 262 24.92 -30.18 -24.23
C SER A 262 25.51 -29.84 -25.61
N PHE A 263 25.92 -28.58 -25.82
CA PHE A 263 26.19 -28.01 -27.16
C PHE A 263 25.08 -28.23 -28.20
N GLY A 264 23.85 -28.57 -27.77
CA GLY A 264 22.75 -28.94 -28.66
C GLY A 264 22.89 -30.33 -29.28
N MET A 265 23.59 -31.25 -28.59
CA MET A 265 23.65 -32.67 -28.90
C MET A 265 22.78 -33.45 -27.92
N ASP A 266 21.99 -34.40 -28.42
CA ASP A 266 20.94 -35.05 -27.63
C ASP A 266 21.49 -36.07 -26.60
N ASP A 267 22.70 -36.61 -26.81
CA ASP A 267 23.27 -37.70 -25.99
C ASP A 267 24.62 -37.36 -25.32
N SER A 268 25.03 -36.09 -25.28
CA SER A 268 26.35 -35.71 -24.76
C SER A 268 26.29 -34.44 -23.93
N LEU A 269 26.76 -34.56 -22.69
CA LEU A 269 26.77 -33.49 -21.70
C LEU A 269 28.21 -33.19 -21.30
N PHE A 270 28.56 -31.91 -21.29
CA PHE A 270 29.90 -31.45 -20.98
C PHE A 270 29.87 -30.50 -19.79
N ALA A 271 30.85 -30.64 -18.90
CA ALA A 271 31.08 -29.71 -17.81
C ALA A 271 32.35 -28.91 -18.10
N ILE A 272 32.23 -27.59 -18.15
CA ILE A 272 33.35 -26.67 -18.26
C ILE A 272 33.65 -26.15 -16.86
N THR A 273 34.86 -26.40 -16.38
CA THR A 273 35.28 -26.04 -15.03
C THR A 273 36.48 -25.11 -15.06
N VAL A 274 36.47 -24.07 -14.23
CA VAL A 274 37.65 -23.27 -13.90
C VAL A 274 38.14 -23.70 -12.52
N CYS A 275 39.41 -24.09 -12.47
CA CYS A 275 40.05 -24.63 -11.27
C CYS A 275 40.97 -23.60 -10.60
N LEU A 276 41.33 -23.86 -9.34
CA LEU A 276 42.17 -22.96 -8.54
C LEU A 276 43.58 -22.76 -9.12
N ASP A 277 44.05 -23.68 -9.97
CA ASP A 277 45.30 -23.59 -10.74
C ASP A 277 45.20 -22.69 -12.00
N HIS A 278 44.13 -21.90 -12.12
CA HIS A 278 43.86 -21.00 -13.25
C HIS A 278 43.75 -21.75 -14.60
N ARG A 279 43.30 -23.01 -14.58
CA ARG A 279 43.05 -23.78 -15.79
C ARG A 279 41.58 -24.02 -16.03
N MET A 280 41.16 -23.88 -17.28
CA MET A 280 39.88 -24.38 -17.78
C MET A 280 40.03 -25.85 -18.16
N ARG A 281 39.14 -26.70 -17.66
CA ARG A 281 39.01 -28.11 -18.03
C ARG A 281 37.63 -28.39 -18.57
N ILE A 282 37.54 -29.14 -19.67
CA ILE A 282 36.26 -29.59 -20.24
C ILE A 282 36.14 -31.09 -20.01
N TRP A 283 35.10 -31.49 -19.31
CA TRP A 283 34.81 -32.87 -18.95
C TRP A 283 33.65 -33.39 -19.76
N ASN A 284 33.73 -34.64 -20.21
CA ASN A 284 32.55 -35.39 -20.62
C ASN A 284 31.87 -35.96 -19.37
N ILE A 285 30.60 -35.59 -19.13
CA ILE A 285 29.85 -35.98 -17.93
C ILE A 285 29.49 -37.48 -17.96
N ASN A 286 29.42 -38.09 -19.15
CA ASN A 286 29.01 -39.49 -19.32
C ASN A 286 30.06 -40.48 -18.83
N ASP A 287 31.33 -40.23 -19.12
CA ASP A 287 32.46 -41.12 -18.79
C ASP A 287 33.46 -40.50 -17.79
N GLY A 288 33.33 -39.21 -17.48
CA GLY A 288 34.23 -38.49 -16.58
C GLY A 288 35.60 -38.15 -17.18
N GLN A 289 35.78 -38.27 -18.50
CA GLN A 289 37.06 -37.98 -19.15
C GLN A 289 37.26 -36.48 -19.36
N ILE A 290 38.51 -36.01 -19.20
CA ILE A 290 38.90 -34.64 -19.52
C ILE A 290 39.26 -34.58 -21.00
N LEU A 291 38.51 -33.78 -21.76
CA LEU A 291 38.69 -33.58 -23.20
C LEU A 291 39.63 -32.42 -23.53
N TYR A 292 39.69 -31.41 -22.65
CA TYR A 292 40.55 -30.23 -22.83
C TYR A 292 41.10 -29.75 -21.49
N THR A 293 42.33 -29.24 -21.49
CA THR A 293 42.93 -28.52 -20.36
C THR A 293 43.82 -27.40 -20.90
N GLY A 294 43.55 -26.17 -20.51
CA GLY A 294 44.33 -24.99 -20.91
C GLY A 294 44.26 -23.88 -19.85
N ASP A 295 45.18 -22.92 -19.93
CA ASP A 295 45.14 -21.72 -19.09
C ASP A 295 43.99 -20.79 -19.52
N ILE A 296 43.26 -20.17 -18.58
CA ILE A 296 42.10 -19.31 -18.92
C ILE A 296 42.45 -18.00 -19.65
N LEU A 297 43.74 -17.64 -19.74
CA LEU A 297 44.23 -16.52 -20.56
C LEU A 297 45.07 -16.97 -21.76
N ASN A 298 45.13 -18.28 -22.03
CA ASN A 298 45.98 -18.87 -23.08
C ASN A 298 47.49 -18.56 -22.88
N ALA A 299 47.93 -18.33 -21.64
CA ALA A 299 49.30 -18.00 -21.31
C ALA A 299 50.14 -19.25 -20.97
N GLU A 300 51.40 -19.27 -21.40
CA GLU A 300 52.36 -20.29 -20.97
C GLU A 300 52.88 -19.95 -19.56
N ARG A 301 52.68 -20.87 -18.60
CA ARG A 301 53.03 -20.63 -17.19
C ARG A 301 53.94 -21.71 -16.63
N ASN A 302 54.90 -21.25 -15.83
CA ASN A 302 55.84 -22.12 -15.13
C ASN A 302 55.12 -22.90 -14.00
N PRO A 303 55.16 -24.23 -14.00
CA PRO A 303 54.48 -25.07 -13.00
C PRO A 303 55.06 -24.94 -11.58
N GLN A 304 56.24 -24.32 -11.40
CA GLN A 304 56.82 -24.05 -10.09
C GLN A 304 56.25 -22.80 -9.41
N GLU A 305 55.55 -21.94 -10.15
CA GLU A 305 55.02 -20.66 -9.65
C GLU A 305 53.50 -20.66 -9.46
N ILE A 306 52.84 -21.83 -9.43
CA ILE A 306 51.37 -21.97 -9.36
C ILE A 306 50.78 -21.16 -8.19
N GLY A 307 51.49 -21.05 -7.07
CA GLY A 307 51.03 -20.27 -5.91
C GLY A 307 50.83 -18.76 -6.19
N LYS A 308 51.54 -18.17 -7.16
CA LYS A 308 51.33 -16.77 -7.57
C LYS A 308 50.07 -16.61 -8.43
N TRP A 309 49.64 -17.68 -9.07
CA TRP A 309 48.55 -17.70 -10.03
C TRP A 309 47.32 -18.45 -9.49
N ALA A 310 47.28 -18.68 -8.18
CA ALA A 310 46.20 -19.39 -7.53
C ALA A 310 44.96 -18.48 -7.37
N ILE A 311 43.81 -18.99 -7.79
CA ILE A 311 42.53 -18.31 -7.61
C ILE A 311 42.05 -18.56 -6.17
N ASP A 312 41.45 -17.55 -5.55
CA ASP A 312 40.82 -17.69 -4.23
C ASP A 312 39.58 -18.61 -4.32
N PRO A 313 39.47 -19.68 -3.49
CA PRO A 313 38.29 -20.55 -3.42
C PRO A 313 36.95 -19.85 -3.11
N SER A 314 36.99 -18.62 -2.59
CA SER A 314 35.77 -17.83 -2.37
C SER A 314 35.11 -17.40 -3.70
N GLN A 315 35.90 -17.25 -4.75
CA GLN A 315 35.46 -16.73 -6.06
C GLN A 315 34.41 -17.63 -6.70
N THR A 316 33.33 -16.98 -7.14
CA THR A 316 32.19 -17.57 -7.83
C THR A 316 32.16 -17.10 -9.28
N ASN A 317 31.51 -17.88 -10.15
CA ASN A 317 31.21 -17.50 -11.53
C ASN A 317 32.40 -16.92 -12.32
N LEU A 318 33.35 -17.78 -12.70
CA LEU A 318 34.52 -17.40 -13.52
C LEU A 318 34.40 -17.84 -14.98
N VAL A 319 33.34 -18.56 -15.32
CA VAL A 319 33.08 -19.06 -16.67
C VAL A 319 31.60 -18.95 -17.00
N GLN A 320 31.29 -18.39 -18.17
CA GLN A 320 29.95 -18.35 -18.72
C GLN A 320 29.91 -18.69 -20.20
N ILE A 321 28.89 -19.45 -20.58
CA ILE A 321 28.68 -20.00 -21.92
C ILE A 321 27.36 -19.48 -22.47
N VAL A 322 27.40 -19.01 -23.72
CA VAL A 322 26.26 -18.52 -24.49
C VAL A 322 26.27 -19.06 -25.91
N GLY A 323 25.13 -18.93 -26.60
CA GLY A 323 24.99 -19.24 -28.02
C GLY A 323 23.92 -20.31 -28.29
N ARG A 324 23.25 -20.17 -29.45
CA ARG A 324 22.15 -21.05 -29.87
C ARG A 324 22.54 -22.04 -30.99
N GLY A 325 23.71 -21.88 -31.62
CA GLY A 325 24.12 -22.68 -32.78
C GLY A 325 24.34 -24.16 -32.44
N ARG A 326 23.92 -25.10 -33.28
CA ARG A 326 24.20 -26.53 -33.02
C ARG A 326 25.72 -26.75 -32.98
N SER A 327 26.19 -27.55 -32.02
CA SER A 327 27.59 -27.98 -31.84
C SER A 327 28.63 -26.88 -31.51
N SER A 328 28.26 -25.60 -31.42
CA SER A 328 29.17 -24.52 -31.06
C SER A 328 28.59 -23.57 -30.01
N ARG A 329 29.41 -23.20 -29.03
CA ARG A 329 29.08 -22.18 -28.01
C ARG A 329 30.25 -21.22 -27.84
N ILE A 330 29.94 -20.02 -27.39
CA ILE A 330 30.92 -19.03 -26.95
C ILE A 330 31.03 -19.14 -25.44
N CYS A 331 32.24 -19.17 -24.93
CA CYS A 331 32.56 -19.28 -23.52
C CYS A 331 33.44 -18.10 -23.13
N ALA A 332 33.02 -17.28 -22.18
CA ALA A 332 33.83 -16.25 -21.56
C ALA A 332 34.45 -16.78 -20.27
N THR A 333 35.73 -16.54 -20.06
CA THR A 333 36.42 -16.79 -18.79
C THR A 333 36.98 -15.50 -18.23
N PHE A 334 36.90 -15.33 -16.92
CA PHE A 334 37.47 -14.18 -16.21
C PHE A 334 38.61 -14.64 -15.29
N SER A 335 39.76 -13.99 -15.42
CA SER A 335 40.86 -14.12 -14.47
C SER A 335 40.78 -13.00 -13.42
N PRO A 336 40.63 -13.33 -12.13
CA PRO A 336 40.64 -12.32 -11.06
C PRO A 336 42.05 -11.85 -10.66
N ILE A 337 43.10 -12.31 -11.38
CA ILE A 337 44.50 -12.04 -11.02
C ILE A 337 44.95 -10.72 -11.66
N GLY A 338 45.63 -9.88 -10.89
CA GLY A 338 46.11 -8.57 -11.36
C GLY A 338 44.97 -7.57 -11.47
N ALA A 339 44.84 -6.90 -12.62
CA ALA A 339 43.77 -5.93 -12.88
C ALA A 339 42.43 -6.58 -13.29
N GLY A 340 42.41 -7.90 -13.47
CA GLY A 340 41.27 -8.63 -14.03
C GLY A 340 41.34 -8.66 -15.56
N GLU A 341 41.18 -9.83 -16.17
CA GLU A 341 41.20 -9.96 -17.64
C GLU A 341 40.16 -10.97 -18.12
N PHE A 342 39.42 -10.61 -19.17
CA PHE A 342 38.48 -11.47 -19.85
C PHE A 342 39.10 -12.17 -21.05
N LYS A 343 38.63 -13.39 -21.32
CA LYS A 343 38.97 -14.13 -22.54
C LYS A 343 37.74 -14.81 -23.11
N PHE A 344 37.56 -14.72 -24.44
CA PHE A 344 36.44 -15.36 -25.14
C PHE A 344 36.93 -16.53 -25.99
N TRP A 345 36.29 -17.67 -25.79
CA TRP A 345 36.59 -18.94 -26.43
C TRP A 345 35.41 -19.38 -27.29
N LYS A 346 35.69 -19.88 -28.48
CA LYS A 346 34.73 -20.61 -29.30
C LYS A 346 34.96 -22.10 -29.09
N ILE A 347 33.98 -22.76 -28.53
CA ILE A 347 34.04 -24.18 -28.22
C ILE A 347 33.14 -24.91 -29.21
N VAL A 348 33.73 -25.82 -29.99
CA VAL A 348 33.04 -26.63 -31.00
C VAL A 348 33.16 -28.11 -30.61
N ALA A 349 32.05 -28.72 -30.25
CA ALA A 349 31.99 -30.16 -30.00
C ALA A 349 31.67 -30.88 -31.31
N LYS A 350 32.59 -31.71 -31.83
CA LYS A 350 32.34 -32.51 -33.04
C LYS A 350 31.55 -33.77 -32.71
N ASP A 351 31.98 -34.45 -31.64
CA ASP A 351 31.42 -35.70 -31.12
C ASP A 351 31.50 -35.69 -29.59
N ALA A 352 30.96 -36.72 -28.92
CA ALA A 352 30.98 -36.88 -27.46
C ALA A 352 32.38 -36.79 -26.82
N HIS A 353 33.45 -37.09 -27.57
CA HIS A 353 34.82 -37.17 -27.06
C HIS A 353 35.79 -36.22 -27.76
N THR A 354 35.32 -35.36 -28.68
CA THR A 354 36.18 -34.46 -29.44
C THR A 354 35.64 -33.04 -29.38
N VAL A 355 36.35 -32.19 -28.64
CA VAL A 355 36.05 -30.77 -28.46
C VAL A 355 37.23 -29.95 -28.97
N ILE A 356 36.94 -28.94 -29.78
CA ILE A 356 37.90 -27.96 -30.27
C ILE A 356 37.64 -26.66 -29.50
N VAL A 357 38.69 -26.14 -28.86
CA VAL A 357 38.66 -24.86 -28.15
C VAL A 357 39.53 -23.88 -28.92
N GLU A 358 38.93 -22.83 -29.44
CA GLU A 358 39.60 -21.78 -30.21
C GLU A 358 39.50 -20.46 -29.44
N ASP A 359 40.63 -19.79 -29.27
CA ASP A 359 40.69 -18.42 -28.75
C ASP A 359 40.19 -17.46 -29.84
N ILE A 360 39.08 -16.75 -29.59
CA ILE A 360 38.48 -15.87 -30.59
C ILE A 360 39.38 -14.64 -30.81
N PHE A 361 40.13 -14.22 -29.79
CA PHE A 361 40.89 -12.97 -29.78
C PHE A 361 42.28 -13.15 -29.15
N PRO A 362 43.21 -13.86 -29.81
CA PRO A 362 44.51 -14.21 -29.23
C PRO A 362 45.47 -13.03 -29.08
N ARG A 363 45.28 -11.95 -29.85
CA ARG A 363 46.17 -10.77 -29.85
C ARG A 363 45.72 -9.64 -28.92
N ASN A 364 44.55 -9.79 -28.30
CA ASN A 364 43.91 -8.75 -27.52
C ASN A 364 43.97 -9.09 -26.02
N THR A 365 44.31 -8.10 -25.21
CA THR A 365 44.21 -8.14 -23.75
C THR A 365 42.95 -7.37 -23.34
N LEU A 366 41.93 -8.09 -22.89
CA LEU A 366 40.61 -7.52 -22.63
C LEU A 366 40.47 -7.21 -21.13
N VAL A 367 41.08 -6.11 -20.71
CA VAL A 367 40.98 -5.58 -19.34
C VAL A 367 39.73 -4.71 -19.27
N PRO A 368 38.76 -5.02 -18.38
CA PRO A 368 37.53 -4.24 -18.27
C PRO A 368 37.79 -2.86 -17.66
N LEU A 369 37.05 -1.83 -18.10
CA LEU A 369 37.17 -0.48 -17.54
C LEU A 369 36.55 -0.43 -16.14
N THR A 370 37.31 0.07 -15.16
CA THR A 370 36.79 0.27 -13.81
C THR A 370 35.84 1.47 -13.76
N PRO A 371 34.77 1.43 -12.95
CA PRO A 371 33.79 2.52 -12.87
C PRO A 371 34.38 3.89 -12.47
N SER A 372 35.44 3.89 -11.65
CA SER A 372 36.19 5.10 -11.30
C SER A 372 37.67 4.78 -11.18
N SER A 373 38.53 5.77 -11.41
CA SER A 373 39.98 5.65 -11.30
C SER A 373 40.52 5.85 -9.89
N SER A 374 39.76 6.50 -9.00
CA SER A 374 40.16 6.83 -7.62
C SER A 374 40.01 5.66 -6.64
N ASP A 375 38.92 4.90 -6.77
CA ASP A 375 38.57 3.79 -5.88
C ASP A 375 39.03 2.43 -6.41
N VAL A 376 39.37 1.50 -5.49
CA VAL A 376 39.70 0.11 -5.81
C VAL A 376 38.41 -0.70 -5.99
N TRP A 377 38.05 -0.98 -7.23
CA TRP A 377 36.92 -1.83 -7.59
C TRP A 377 37.35 -3.27 -7.83
N THR A 378 36.54 -4.21 -7.36
CA THR A 378 36.70 -5.65 -7.63
C THR A 378 35.52 -6.15 -8.43
N LEU A 379 35.76 -6.93 -9.50
CA LEU A 379 34.69 -7.57 -10.25
C LEU A 379 34.12 -8.71 -9.38
N ALA A 380 32.87 -8.57 -8.94
CA ALA A 380 32.20 -9.53 -8.07
C ALA A 380 31.46 -10.61 -8.87
N ASP A 381 30.83 -10.22 -9.99
CA ASP A 381 30.06 -11.14 -10.82
C ASP A 381 29.95 -10.60 -12.26
N PHE A 382 29.62 -11.47 -13.22
CA PHE A 382 29.32 -11.07 -14.60
C PHE A 382 28.26 -11.96 -15.25
N ALA A 383 27.51 -11.41 -16.20
CA ALA A 383 26.51 -12.12 -16.98
C ALA A 383 26.71 -11.90 -18.48
N LEU A 384 26.53 -12.95 -19.28
CA LEU A 384 26.77 -12.95 -20.71
C LEU A 384 25.47 -13.29 -21.47
N SER A 385 25.19 -12.54 -22.53
CA SER A 385 24.15 -12.87 -23.52
C SER A 385 24.64 -12.66 -24.95
N CYS A 386 23.93 -13.29 -25.87
CA CYS A 386 24.18 -13.16 -27.30
C CYS A 386 22.84 -12.88 -27.99
N PRO A 387 22.41 -11.61 -28.04
CA PRO A 387 21.12 -11.22 -28.62
C PRO A 387 21.09 -11.44 -30.14
N ALA A 388 22.20 -11.16 -30.82
CA ALA A 388 22.41 -11.35 -32.24
C ALA A 388 23.64 -12.22 -32.48
N GLU A 389 23.72 -12.88 -33.65
CA GLU A 389 24.89 -13.70 -33.99
C GLU A 389 26.18 -12.88 -34.13
N SER A 390 26.12 -11.58 -34.36
CA SER A 390 27.30 -10.70 -34.47
C SER A 390 27.69 -10.04 -33.15
N ALA A 391 26.79 -9.97 -32.17
CA ALA A 391 26.98 -9.19 -30.94
C ALA A 391 27.06 -10.09 -29.70
N ILE A 392 27.92 -9.69 -28.76
CA ILE A 392 28.04 -10.28 -27.43
C ILE A 392 27.76 -9.17 -26.43
N GLN A 393 26.80 -9.40 -25.54
CA GLN A 393 26.49 -8.48 -24.45
C GLN A 393 27.09 -9.02 -23.15
N LEU A 394 27.92 -8.22 -22.51
CA LEU A 394 28.56 -8.51 -21.24
C LEU A 394 28.05 -7.52 -20.19
N TRP A 395 27.53 -8.05 -19.09
CA TRP A 395 27.19 -7.28 -17.91
C TRP A 395 28.20 -7.57 -16.80
N THR A 396 28.71 -6.52 -16.16
CA THR A 396 29.70 -6.61 -15.10
C THR A 396 29.19 -5.98 -13.82
N LEU A 397 29.37 -6.67 -12.69
CA LEU A 397 29.06 -6.19 -11.35
C LEU A 397 30.36 -5.90 -10.61
N TRP A 398 30.59 -4.64 -10.28
CA TRP A 398 31.74 -4.16 -9.54
C TRP A 398 31.39 -3.89 -8.08
N LYS A 399 32.26 -4.26 -7.15
CA LYS A 399 32.07 -4.08 -5.71
C LYS A 399 33.26 -3.33 -5.08
N ASN A 400 32.94 -2.35 -4.24
CA ASN A 400 33.85 -1.67 -3.34
C ASN A 400 33.24 -1.72 -1.92
N ASN A 401 33.68 -2.66 -1.09
CA ASN A 401 33.09 -2.94 0.22
C ASN A 401 31.57 -3.21 0.13
N MET A 402 30.74 -2.24 0.56
CA MET A 402 29.27 -2.35 0.56
C MET A 402 28.62 -1.62 -0.62
N THR A 403 29.37 -0.82 -1.37
CA THR A 403 28.85 -0.17 -2.58
C THR A 403 29.14 -1.02 -3.80
N TYR A 404 28.26 -0.95 -4.79
CA TYR A 404 28.42 -1.64 -6.05
C TYR A 404 28.08 -0.74 -7.23
N ARG A 405 28.56 -1.11 -8.42
CA ARG A 405 28.25 -0.48 -9.70
C ARG A 405 28.05 -1.55 -10.75
N VAL A 406 27.13 -1.33 -11.68
CA VAL A 406 26.91 -2.21 -12.82
C VAL A 406 27.26 -1.46 -14.10
N GLN A 407 27.88 -2.17 -15.03
CA GLN A 407 28.12 -1.69 -16.39
C GLN A 407 27.69 -2.74 -17.41
N ARG A 408 27.33 -2.27 -18.59
CA ARG A 408 27.03 -3.10 -19.76
C ARG A 408 28.05 -2.81 -20.85
N LEU A 409 28.46 -3.83 -21.57
CA LEU A 409 29.30 -3.72 -22.75
C LEU A 409 28.66 -4.49 -23.89
N GLU A 410 28.49 -3.84 -25.04
CA GLU A 410 28.11 -4.50 -26.29
C GLU A 410 29.31 -4.63 -27.21
N VAL A 411 29.77 -5.87 -27.39
CA VAL A 411 30.94 -6.22 -28.20
C VAL A 411 30.51 -6.70 -29.58
N ASP A 412 30.90 -5.99 -30.63
CA ASP A 412 30.86 -6.52 -31.99
C ASP A 412 32.03 -7.51 -32.20
N ARG A 413 31.70 -8.71 -32.68
CA ARG A 413 32.69 -9.76 -32.93
C ARG A 413 33.73 -9.38 -33.98
N LYS A 414 33.42 -8.47 -34.89
CA LYS A 414 34.35 -8.06 -35.96
C LYS A 414 35.41 -7.08 -35.47
N ASN A 415 35.04 -6.15 -34.58
CA ASN A 415 35.86 -5.02 -34.15
C ASN A 415 35.99 -4.94 -32.62
N ILE A 416 36.37 -6.05 -31.97
CA ILE A 416 36.40 -6.12 -30.51
C ILE A 416 37.26 -5.04 -29.84
N SER A 417 38.44 -4.70 -30.37
CA SER A 417 39.34 -3.75 -29.69
C SER A 417 38.67 -2.39 -29.52
N GLN A 418 38.03 -1.90 -30.58
CA GLN A 418 37.35 -0.62 -30.59
C GLN A 418 36.06 -0.68 -29.75
N SER A 419 35.23 -1.71 -29.95
CA SER A 419 34.01 -1.88 -29.16
C SER A 419 34.29 -2.05 -27.67
N TRP A 420 35.40 -2.69 -27.29
CA TRP A 420 35.79 -2.86 -25.89
C TRP A 420 36.24 -1.55 -25.22
N GLU A 421 36.70 -0.55 -25.97
CA GLU A 421 37.09 0.74 -25.41
C GLU A 421 35.91 1.73 -25.40
N GLU A 422 35.08 1.72 -26.44
CA GLU A 422 34.07 2.77 -26.68
C GLU A 422 32.64 2.41 -26.21
N ASN A 423 32.25 1.12 -26.18
CA ASN A 423 30.83 0.73 -26.00
C ASN A 423 30.45 0.38 -24.55
N TRP A 424 31.07 1.01 -23.56
CA TRP A 424 30.69 0.81 -22.16
C TRP A 424 29.55 1.73 -21.76
N ASP A 425 28.45 1.13 -21.32
CA ASP A 425 27.30 1.83 -20.80
C ASP A 425 27.26 1.73 -19.27
N GLY A 426 27.03 2.87 -18.62
CA GLY A 426 26.85 2.96 -17.19
C GLY A 426 25.42 2.63 -16.78
N VAL A 427 25.27 1.99 -15.63
CA VAL A 427 23.99 1.90 -14.92
C VAL A 427 23.98 2.92 -13.79
N TYR A 428 23.00 3.82 -13.83
CA TYR A 428 22.79 4.78 -12.75
C TYR A 428 22.16 4.08 -11.54
N ALA A 429 22.91 4.03 -10.44
CA ALA A 429 22.44 3.55 -9.14
C ALA A 429 21.97 4.74 -8.30
N ASP A 430 20.71 4.70 -7.86
CA ASP A 430 20.12 5.75 -7.04
C ASP A 430 20.64 5.65 -5.60
N ASN A 431 21.65 6.49 -5.29
CA ASN A 431 22.24 6.62 -3.97
C ASN A 431 21.90 7.97 -3.33
N LEU A 432 20.86 8.66 -3.80
CA LEU A 432 20.50 9.98 -3.29
C LEU A 432 19.98 9.84 -1.86
N ILE A 433 20.84 10.19 -0.90
CA ILE A 433 20.39 10.52 0.45
C ILE A 433 19.54 11.79 0.32
N GLN A 434 18.22 11.64 0.34
CA GLN A 434 17.32 12.78 0.36
C GLN A 434 17.58 13.57 1.64
N ALA A 435 17.95 14.83 1.49
CA ALA A 435 18.00 15.77 2.60
C ALA A 435 16.56 16.04 3.04
N ALA A 436 16.30 16.04 4.35
CA ALA A 436 15.00 16.41 4.85
C ALA A 436 14.74 17.88 4.53
N GLU A 437 13.60 18.17 3.92
CA GLU A 437 13.17 19.54 3.67
C GLU A 437 12.99 20.27 5.00
N THR A 438 13.58 21.46 5.12
CA THR A 438 13.34 22.34 6.26
C THR A 438 11.93 22.93 6.18
N SER A 439 11.30 23.17 7.33
CA SER A 439 10.02 23.88 7.37
C SER A 439 10.26 25.39 7.27
N GLY A 440 9.77 26.01 6.20
CA GLY A 440 9.71 27.47 6.11
C GLY A 440 8.51 28.05 6.87
N PRO A 441 8.50 29.36 7.16
CA PRO A 441 7.36 30.02 7.83
C PRO A 441 6.06 29.98 7.02
N CYS A 442 6.15 29.80 5.71
CA CYS A 442 5.02 29.71 4.78
C CYS A 442 4.56 28.27 4.49
N ASP A 443 5.19 27.28 5.13
CA ASP A 443 4.80 25.89 4.97
C ASP A 443 3.76 25.49 6.03
N PRO A 444 2.60 24.96 5.65
CA PRO A 444 1.61 24.46 6.60
C PRO A 444 2.03 23.15 7.29
N THR A 445 3.06 22.45 6.79
CA THR A 445 3.50 21.15 7.32
C THR A 445 4.56 21.28 8.42
N ASP A 446 4.39 20.52 9.50
CA ASP A 446 5.37 20.49 10.60
C ASP A 446 6.65 19.73 10.20
N VAL A 447 7.78 20.08 10.80
CA VAL A 447 9.08 19.42 10.59
C VAL A 447 8.97 17.93 10.86
N THR A 448 8.24 17.55 11.92
CA THR A 448 8.05 16.15 12.29
C THR A 448 7.31 15.37 11.21
N GLU A 449 6.30 15.98 10.57
CA GLU A 449 5.54 15.37 9.50
C GLU A 449 6.39 15.18 8.24
N LYS A 450 7.23 16.15 7.89
CA LYS A 450 8.18 16.02 6.77
C LYS A 450 9.17 14.87 6.97
N TRP A 451 9.71 14.74 8.18
CA TRP A 451 10.58 13.60 8.52
C TRP A 451 9.84 12.26 8.44
N LEU A 452 8.60 12.20 8.92
CA LEU A 452 7.78 11.00 8.79
C LEU A 452 7.48 10.67 7.33
N GLN A 453 7.14 11.65 6.50
CA GLN A 453 6.92 11.44 5.06
C GLN A 453 8.16 10.90 4.36
N LEU A 454 9.36 11.35 4.76
CA LEU A 454 10.63 10.88 4.22
C LEU A 454 10.97 9.45 4.69
N ILE A 455 10.80 9.17 5.98
CA ILE A 455 11.16 7.87 6.59
C ILE A 455 10.14 6.77 6.25
N LEU A 456 8.85 7.11 6.24
CA LEU A 456 7.75 6.19 5.96
C LEU A 456 7.32 6.20 4.48
N LYS A 457 8.11 6.83 3.60
CA LYS A 457 7.92 6.75 2.15
C LYS A 457 7.86 5.27 1.74
N PRO A 458 6.75 4.79 1.14
CA PRO A 458 6.60 3.38 0.81
C PRO A 458 7.73 2.91 -0.10
N GLY A 459 8.39 1.81 0.26
CA GLY A 459 9.51 1.27 -0.51
C GLY A 459 10.89 1.85 -0.17
N GLN A 460 11.00 2.87 0.70
CA GLN A 460 12.30 3.41 1.14
C GLN A 460 12.99 2.45 2.13
N PHE A 461 12.42 2.29 3.32
CA PHE A 461 12.91 1.40 4.36
C PHE A 461 11.91 0.25 4.60
N THR A 462 12.42 -0.94 4.90
CA THR A 462 11.53 -2.05 5.31
C THR A 462 11.04 -1.81 6.72
N LYS A 463 9.90 -2.41 7.07
CA LYS A 463 9.38 -2.38 8.45
C LYS A 463 10.40 -2.94 9.45
N SER A 464 11.11 -4.01 9.09
CA SER A 464 12.18 -4.59 9.91
C SER A 464 13.35 -3.61 10.13
N THR A 465 13.71 -2.80 9.14
CA THR A 465 14.76 -1.78 9.30
C THR A 465 14.34 -0.69 10.27
N LEU A 466 13.09 -0.24 10.18
CA LEU A 466 12.54 0.78 11.08
C LEU A 466 12.43 0.27 12.52
N GLU A 467 11.97 -0.96 12.71
CA GLU A 467 11.87 -1.60 14.03
C GLU A 467 13.25 -1.80 14.67
N ALA A 468 14.24 -2.29 13.91
CA ALA A 468 15.61 -2.48 14.40
C ALA A 468 16.32 -1.15 14.68
N ALA A 469 16.13 -0.12 13.85
CA ALA A 469 16.69 1.21 14.14
C ALA A 469 16.09 1.80 15.41
N LEU A 470 14.79 1.63 15.62
CA LEU A 470 14.07 2.12 16.79
C LEU A 470 14.55 1.42 18.06
N SER A 471 14.73 0.08 18.05
CA SER A 471 15.26 -0.66 19.21
C SER A 471 16.70 -0.29 19.55
N ILE A 472 17.57 -0.10 18.54
CA ILE A 472 18.95 0.36 18.74
C ILE A 472 18.96 1.78 19.33
N TYR A 473 18.10 2.67 18.81
CA TYR A 473 17.99 4.04 19.28
C TYR A 473 17.48 4.09 20.73
N GLU A 474 16.39 3.40 21.08
CA GLU A 474 15.85 3.33 22.45
C GLU A 474 16.90 2.87 23.47
N ARG A 475 17.70 1.86 23.11
CA ARG A 475 18.76 1.36 23.98
C ARG A 475 19.87 2.38 24.21
N GLY A 476 20.22 3.17 23.19
CA GLY A 476 21.17 4.28 23.32
C GLY A 476 20.75 5.30 24.40
N TYR A 477 19.45 5.39 24.70
CA TYR A 477 18.89 6.29 25.72
C TYR A 477 18.60 5.63 27.08
N GLY A 478 18.79 4.31 27.23
CA GLY A 478 18.66 3.60 28.51
C GLY A 478 17.22 3.43 29.04
N LYS A 479 16.18 3.58 28.20
CA LYS A 479 14.77 3.31 28.59
C LYS A 479 14.37 1.85 28.26
N SER A 480 13.51 1.25 29.10
CA SER A 480 13.06 -0.14 28.97
C SER A 480 11.82 -0.29 28.06
N GLU A 481 11.81 -1.38 27.26
CA GLU A 481 10.95 -1.73 26.12
C GLU A 481 9.42 -1.86 26.36
N THR A 482 8.88 -1.47 27.50
CA THR A 482 7.55 -1.97 27.90
C THR A 482 6.35 -1.29 27.24
N ALA A 483 6.52 -0.24 26.43
CA ALA A 483 5.40 0.56 25.90
C ALA A 483 5.16 0.53 24.38
N ALA A 484 6.10 0.01 23.57
CA ALA A 484 6.05 0.15 22.10
C ALA A 484 5.04 -0.76 21.38
N LYS A 485 4.60 -1.87 22.00
CA LYS A 485 3.82 -2.92 21.31
C LYS A 485 2.34 -2.61 21.06
N ALA A 486 1.80 -1.55 21.66
CA ALA A 486 0.39 -1.18 21.51
C ALA A 486 0.14 -0.03 20.53
N ARG A 487 1.20 0.65 20.06
CA ARG A 487 1.12 1.87 19.23
C ARG A 487 1.55 1.58 17.80
N GLY A 488 1.05 2.36 16.84
CA GLY A 488 1.50 2.30 15.45
C GLY A 488 2.98 2.67 15.33
N LEU A 489 3.69 2.18 14.30
CA LEU A 489 5.13 2.42 14.12
C LEU A 489 5.47 3.92 14.10
N ALA A 490 4.68 4.72 13.37
CA ALA A 490 4.85 6.18 13.31
C ALA A 490 4.71 6.84 14.70
N GLU A 491 3.68 6.45 15.47
CA GLU A 491 3.44 6.97 16.82
C GLU A 491 4.56 6.57 17.78
N SER A 492 5.09 5.34 17.65
CA SER A 492 6.25 4.88 18.42
C SER A 492 7.49 5.71 18.11
N ILE A 493 7.82 5.93 16.82
CA ILE A 493 8.95 6.78 16.40
C ILE A 493 8.81 8.19 16.99
N CYS A 494 7.65 8.84 16.82
CA CYS A 494 7.38 10.17 17.35
C CYS A 494 7.47 10.23 18.88
N SER A 495 6.95 9.22 19.59
CA SER A 495 6.97 9.18 21.05
C SER A 495 8.38 9.06 21.59
N ILE A 496 9.26 8.32 20.92
CA ILE A 496 10.65 8.10 21.37
C ILE A 496 11.50 9.33 21.08
N LEU A 497 11.41 9.86 19.86
CA LEU A 497 12.16 11.05 19.45
C LEU A 497 11.67 12.30 20.18
N GLY A 498 10.36 12.44 20.38
CA GLY A 498 9.77 13.51 21.16
C GLY A 498 10.18 13.46 22.65
N ALA A 499 10.39 12.27 23.21
CA ALA A 499 10.87 12.12 24.58
C ALA A 499 12.39 12.36 24.75
N ALA A 500 13.13 12.53 23.65
CA ALA A 500 14.57 12.79 23.64
C ALA A 500 14.91 14.30 23.56
N ALA A 501 13.98 15.14 23.11
CA ALA A 501 14.14 16.60 23.07
C ALA A 501 13.45 17.24 24.28
N THR A 502 14.17 18.07 25.03
CA THR A 502 13.63 18.84 26.18
C THR A 502 13.44 20.30 25.81
N LEU A 503 12.30 20.87 26.19
CA LEU A 503 12.04 22.30 26.03
C LEU A 503 12.51 23.04 27.29
N ASP A 504 13.67 23.66 27.17
CA ASP A 504 14.30 24.37 28.28
C ASP A 504 13.82 25.83 28.38
N ARG A 505 13.96 26.39 29.59
CA ARG A 505 13.69 27.82 29.86
C ARG A 505 15.00 28.57 29.84
N GLY A 506 15.05 29.63 29.05
CA GLY A 506 16.22 30.49 28.96
C GLY A 506 16.44 31.28 30.24
N SER A 507 17.58 31.98 30.29
CA SER A 507 17.98 32.82 31.44
C SER A 507 16.98 33.95 31.74
N SER A 508 16.15 34.34 30.76
CA SER A 508 15.07 35.32 30.87
C SER A 508 13.74 34.74 31.38
N GLY A 509 13.64 33.42 31.57
CA GLY A 509 12.41 32.72 31.93
C GLY A 509 11.47 32.41 30.76
N ALA A 510 11.79 32.86 29.55
CA ALA A 510 11.07 32.48 28.31
C ALA A 510 11.43 31.06 27.86
N MET A 511 10.48 30.38 27.20
CA MET A 511 10.73 29.06 26.60
C MET A 511 11.58 29.23 25.34
N GLU A 512 12.67 28.45 25.22
CA GLU A 512 13.57 28.54 24.07
C GLU A 512 13.11 27.60 22.94
N TYR A 513 12.20 28.09 22.10
CA TYR A 513 11.65 27.29 20.99
C TYR A 513 12.67 26.97 19.89
N GLU A 514 13.65 27.85 19.65
CA GLU A 514 14.67 27.65 18.62
C GLU A 514 15.67 26.55 19.00
N SER A 515 16.14 26.56 20.26
CA SER A 515 17.03 25.50 20.76
C SER A 515 16.33 24.14 20.82
N PHE A 516 15.04 24.13 21.18
CA PHE A 516 14.21 22.93 21.11
C PHE A 516 14.06 22.39 19.67
N ARG A 517 13.78 23.26 18.69
CA ARG A 517 13.70 22.87 17.26
C ARG A 517 15.00 22.29 16.74
N ALA A 518 16.12 22.96 16.99
CA ALA A 518 17.45 22.49 16.58
C ALA A 518 17.80 21.15 17.26
N SER A 519 17.48 20.99 18.54
CA SER A 519 17.67 19.72 19.26
C SER A 519 16.80 18.60 18.69
N SER A 520 15.53 18.87 18.40
CA SER A 520 14.61 17.91 17.78
C SER A 520 15.11 17.47 16.41
N GLU A 521 15.47 18.40 15.53
CA GLU A 521 16.03 18.12 14.21
C GLU A 521 17.32 17.29 14.29
N ALA A 522 18.20 17.60 15.25
CA ALA A 522 19.39 16.80 15.50
C ALA A 522 19.06 15.34 15.89
N GLN A 523 17.98 15.11 16.64
CA GLN A 523 17.53 13.75 16.96
C GLN A 523 16.98 13.01 15.73
N TRP A 524 16.16 13.67 14.92
CA TRP A 524 15.67 13.10 13.65
C TRP A 524 16.82 12.75 12.71
N LEU A 525 17.81 13.63 12.57
CA LEU A 525 18.98 13.40 11.74
C LEU A 525 19.84 12.23 12.25
N ARG A 526 20.00 12.07 13.57
CA ARG A 526 20.71 10.92 14.16
C ARG A 526 19.99 9.62 13.86
N PHE A 527 18.67 9.60 14.02
CA PHE A 527 17.85 8.43 13.71
C PHE A 527 17.90 8.08 12.21
N TYR A 528 17.81 9.09 11.34
CA TYR A 528 17.92 8.90 9.89
C TYR A 528 19.31 8.37 9.47
N ARG A 529 20.39 8.88 10.05
CA ARG A 529 21.75 8.34 9.81
C ARG A 529 21.87 6.87 10.21
N LEU A 530 21.27 6.47 11.32
CA LEU A 530 21.22 5.06 11.73
C LEU A 530 20.45 4.22 10.71
N LEU A 531 19.31 4.70 10.21
CA LEU A 531 18.56 4.03 9.15
C LEU A 531 19.39 3.86 7.88
N LEU A 532 20.12 4.90 7.45
CA LEU A 532 20.99 4.84 6.28
C LEU A 532 22.13 3.82 6.44
N GLU A 533 22.71 3.69 7.64
CA GLU A 533 23.77 2.71 7.89
C GLU A 533 23.22 1.27 7.83
N LEU A 534 22.06 1.01 8.43
CA LEU A 534 21.39 -0.29 8.30
C LEU A 534 20.99 -0.56 6.85
N ASP A 535 20.57 0.46 6.12
CA ASP A 535 20.18 0.33 4.72
C ASP A 535 21.35 0.05 3.79
N LYS A 536 22.52 0.63 4.07
CA LYS A 536 23.77 0.32 3.38
C LYS A 536 24.15 -1.16 3.51
N GLN A 537 23.90 -1.78 4.67
CA GLN A 537 24.12 -3.21 4.87
C GLN A 537 23.13 -4.07 4.04
N ARG A 538 21.89 -3.60 3.86
CA ARG A 538 20.90 -4.25 2.99
C ARG A 538 21.31 -4.22 1.52
N GLY A 539 22.07 -3.20 1.12
CA GLY A 539 22.56 -2.96 -0.23
C GLY A 539 23.79 -3.76 -0.65
N GLU A 540 24.32 -4.64 0.19
CA GLU A 540 25.42 -5.51 -0.20
C GLU A 540 25.02 -6.39 -1.39
N ALA A 541 25.68 -6.20 -2.54
CA ALA A 541 25.47 -7.04 -3.72
C ALA A 541 26.09 -8.43 -3.53
N LEU A 542 25.28 -9.45 -3.84
CA LEU A 542 25.62 -10.87 -3.72
C LEU A 542 25.81 -11.55 -5.09
N GLY A 543 25.15 -11.07 -6.14
CA GLY A 543 25.29 -11.63 -7.48
C GLY A 543 24.49 -10.89 -8.55
N LEU A 544 24.72 -11.28 -9.80
CA LEU A 544 24.11 -10.71 -11.00
C LEU A 544 23.40 -11.83 -11.78
N THR A 545 22.14 -11.61 -12.14
CA THR A 545 21.35 -12.60 -12.90
C THR A 545 20.69 -11.97 -14.10
N LEU A 546 20.83 -12.61 -15.26
CA LEU A 546 20.20 -12.21 -16.51
C LEU A 546 19.14 -13.21 -16.91
N ASP A 547 17.94 -12.74 -17.21
CA ASP A 547 16.88 -13.57 -17.76
C ASP A 547 17.05 -13.73 -19.28
N PRO A 548 17.36 -14.93 -19.79
CA PRO A 548 17.64 -15.14 -21.20
C PRO A 548 16.40 -15.01 -22.10
N SER A 549 15.18 -15.03 -21.56
CA SER A 549 13.95 -14.92 -22.36
C SER A 549 13.38 -13.51 -22.39
N THR A 550 13.45 -12.78 -21.27
CA THR A 550 12.90 -11.41 -21.17
C THR A 550 13.95 -10.33 -21.39
N GLY A 551 15.24 -10.70 -21.34
CA GLY A 551 16.37 -9.77 -21.43
C GLY A 551 16.56 -8.90 -20.17
N MET A 552 15.79 -9.15 -19.10
CA MET A 552 15.86 -8.37 -17.87
C MET A 552 17.05 -8.78 -17.01
N THR A 553 17.85 -7.80 -16.57
CA THR A 553 18.99 -8.01 -15.67
C THR A 553 18.62 -7.60 -14.24
N TRP A 554 19.08 -8.39 -13.28
CA TRP A 554 18.85 -8.16 -11.86
C TRP A 554 20.15 -8.20 -11.08
N VAL A 555 20.33 -7.23 -10.18
CA VAL A 555 21.31 -7.32 -9.10
C VAL A 555 20.62 -7.89 -7.88
N VAL A 556 21.18 -8.97 -7.37
CA VAL A 556 20.68 -9.64 -6.18
C VAL A 556 21.45 -9.11 -4.97
N CYS A 557 20.79 -8.32 -4.14
CA CYS A 557 21.37 -7.77 -2.91
C CYS A 557 20.99 -8.62 -1.69
N ALA A 558 21.59 -8.32 -0.55
CA ALA A 558 21.37 -9.05 0.70
C ALA A 558 19.90 -9.06 1.16
N ASP A 559 19.15 -7.97 0.94
CA ASP A 559 17.75 -7.87 1.36
C ASP A 559 16.75 -7.36 0.31
N PHE A 560 17.22 -6.96 -0.86
CA PHE A 560 16.35 -6.50 -1.95
C PHE A 560 16.85 -6.97 -3.31
N LEU A 561 16.00 -6.80 -4.33
CA LEU A 561 16.37 -6.99 -5.73
C LEU A 561 16.45 -5.64 -6.43
N SER A 562 17.53 -5.39 -7.16
CA SER A 562 17.65 -4.20 -8.02
C SER A 562 17.38 -4.62 -9.46
N ALA A 563 16.30 -4.10 -10.04
CA ALA A 563 15.92 -4.34 -11.42
C ALA A 563 16.62 -3.33 -12.32
N ILE A 564 17.34 -3.78 -13.35
CA ILE A 564 18.00 -2.88 -14.31
C ILE A 564 17.06 -2.65 -15.49
N ARG A 565 16.57 -1.42 -15.63
CA ARG A 565 15.73 -0.99 -16.74
C ARG A 565 16.44 0.05 -17.59
N GLU A 566 15.97 0.25 -18.82
CA GLU A 566 16.46 1.34 -19.66
C GLU A 566 15.99 2.69 -19.12
N CYS A 567 16.83 3.72 -19.25
CA CYS A 567 16.45 5.08 -18.93
C CYS A 567 15.37 5.56 -19.90
N SER A 568 14.36 6.29 -19.40
CA SER A 568 13.51 7.10 -20.27
C SER A 568 14.34 8.20 -20.94
N SER A 569 13.84 8.79 -22.04
CA SER A 569 14.54 9.87 -22.75
C SER A 569 14.90 11.04 -21.83
N LEU A 570 14.00 11.40 -20.91
CA LEU A 570 14.26 12.44 -19.90
C LEU A 570 15.30 12.01 -18.86
N GLU A 571 15.25 10.77 -18.36
CA GLU A 571 16.25 10.26 -17.41
C GLU A 571 17.63 10.20 -18.03
N ARG A 572 17.73 9.78 -19.31
CA ARG A 572 18.98 9.76 -20.07
C ARG A 572 19.56 11.17 -20.19
N LEU A 573 18.73 12.17 -20.47
CA LEU A 573 19.15 13.57 -20.51
C LEU A 573 19.63 14.06 -19.13
N TYR A 574 18.84 13.81 -18.08
CA TYR A 574 19.14 14.29 -16.73
C TYR A 574 20.40 13.65 -16.11
N HIS A 575 20.65 12.37 -16.38
CA HIS A 575 21.82 11.68 -15.82
C HIS A 575 23.12 11.97 -16.60
N ASN A 576 23.02 12.46 -17.83
CA ASN A 576 24.16 12.75 -18.71
C ASN A 576 24.34 14.26 -18.98
N LEU A 577 23.91 15.14 -18.07
CA LEU A 577 24.03 16.61 -18.24
C LEU A 577 25.48 17.09 -18.46
N THR A 578 26.47 16.37 -17.92
CA THR A 578 27.90 16.67 -18.09
C THR A 578 28.48 16.21 -19.42
N SER A 579 27.88 15.19 -20.04
CA SER A 579 28.32 14.58 -21.30
C SER A 579 27.09 14.25 -22.18
N PRO A 580 26.42 15.27 -22.73
CA PRO A 580 25.17 15.11 -23.45
C PRO A 580 25.34 14.37 -24.78
N ASP A 581 24.27 13.70 -25.23
CA ASP A 581 24.20 13.15 -26.58
C ASP A 581 24.15 14.27 -27.63
N GLU A 582 24.80 14.07 -28.78
CA GLU A 582 24.89 15.07 -29.86
C GLU A 582 23.51 15.50 -30.38
N ASP A 583 22.54 14.57 -30.43
CA ASP A 583 21.18 14.82 -30.89
C ASP A 583 20.34 15.65 -29.90
N HIS A 584 20.75 15.73 -28.64
CA HIS A 584 19.98 16.34 -27.55
C HIS A 584 20.65 17.55 -26.88
N LEU A 585 21.62 18.18 -27.55
CA LEU A 585 22.41 19.27 -26.98
C LEU A 585 21.56 20.47 -26.53
N ALA A 586 20.62 20.92 -27.37
CA ALA A 586 19.79 22.08 -27.07
C ALA A 586 18.81 21.82 -25.91
N GLN A 587 18.19 20.63 -25.88
CA GLN A 587 17.29 20.23 -24.79
C GLN A 587 18.07 20.10 -23.48
N THR A 588 19.29 19.54 -23.53
CA THR A 588 20.17 19.43 -22.37
C THR A 588 20.56 20.80 -21.84
N ALA A 589 20.92 21.74 -22.72
CA ALA A 589 21.26 23.11 -22.33
C ALA A 589 20.11 23.79 -21.58
N LEU A 590 18.87 23.69 -22.09
CA LEU A 590 17.68 24.25 -21.45
C LEU A 590 17.38 23.63 -20.08
N VAL A 591 17.46 22.30 -19.98
CA VAL A 591 17.25 21.58 -18.72
C VAL A 591 18.34 21.89 -17.69
N ASN A 592 19.60 21.92 -18.12
CA ASN A 592 20.74 22.23 -17.25
C ASN A 592 20.66 23.67 -16.72
N ALA A 593 20.35 24.64 -17.58
CA ALA A 593 20.21 26.05 -17.19
C ALA A 593 19.15 26.22 -16.09
N ALA A 594 17.98 25.58 -16.23
CA ALA A 594 16.92 25.64 -15.23
C ALA A 594 17.32 24.98 -13.91
N LEU A 595 18.00 23.83 -13.96
CA LEU A 595 18.43 23.12 -12.76
C LEU A 595 19.49 23.91 -11.98
N ASN A 596 20.44 24.53 -12.69
CA ASN A 596 21.48 25.37 -12.08
C ASN A 596 20.88 26.64 -11.47
N LEU A 597 19.94 27.29 -12.16
CA LEU A 597 19.21 28.44 -11.63
C LEU A 597 18.51 28.11 -10.30
N VAL A 598 17.78 26.99 -10.24
CA VAL A 598 17.10 26.57 -9.01
C VAL A 598 18.09 26.13 -7.92
N ALA A 599 19.23 25.52 -8.29
CA ALA A 599 20.27 25.16 -7.33
C ALA A 599 20.98 26.38 -6.73
N GLY A 600 21.04 27.51 -7.44
CA GLY A 600 21.56 28.78 -6.94
C GLY A 600 20.61 29.53 -6.01
N LEU A 601 19.31 29.18 -5.99
CA LEU A 601 18.32 29.86 -5.16
C LEU A 601 18.57 29.61 -3.65
N PRO A 602 18.50 30.66 -2.82
CA PRO A 602 18.51 30.50 -1.37
C PRO A 602 17.42 29.55 -0.83
N ASP A 603 17.76 28.73 0.16
CA ASP A 603 16.86 27.71 0.76
C ASP A 603 15.50 28.26 1.23
N HIS A 604 15.41 29.54 1.62
CA HIS A 604 14.18 30.17 2.09
C HIS A 604 13.20 30.54 0.97
N LEU A 605 13.66 30.66 -0.28
CA LEU A 605 12.82 30.97 -1.44
C LEU A 605 12.11 29.72 -1.98
N MET A 606 12.71 28.54 -1.83
CA MET A 606 12.11 27.29 -2.31
C MET A 606 10.71 27.02 -1.74
N PRO A 607 10.45 27.18 -0.41
CA PRO A 607 9.10 27.10 0.14
C PRO A 607 8.13 28.15 -0.41
N LEU A 608 8.61 29.36 -0.73
CA LEU A 608 7.78 30.42 -1.31
C LEU A 608 7.35 30.09 -2.73
N CYS A 609 8.28 29.61 -3.57
CA CYS A 609 7.98 29.13 -4.91
C CYS A 609 6.97 27.96 -4.87
N HIS A 610 7.12 27.02 -3.94
CA HIS A 610 6.14 25.95 -3.74
C HIS A 610 4.77 26.47 -3.26
N ALA A 611 4.74 27.47 -2.38
CA ALA A 611 3.50 28.10 -1.93
C ALA A 611 2.80 28.89 -3.06
N ALA A 612 3.57 29.54 -3.95
CA ALA A 612 3.06 30.22 -5.13
C ALA A 612 2.50 29.24 -6.17
N LEU A 613 3.07 28.04 -6.27
CA LEU A 613 2.61 26.99 -7.19
C LEU A 613 1.30 26.33 -6.76
N ARG A 614 1.04 26.18 -5.45
CA ARG A 614 -0.15 25.48 -4.93
C ARG A 614 -1.48 26.01 -5.49
N PRO A 615 -1.77 27.32 -5.51
CA PRO A 615 -2.99 27.85 -6.13
C PRO A 615 -3.09 27.51 -7.61
N GLU A 616 -1.99 27.59 -8.36
CA GLU A 616 -2.00 27.29 -9.81
C GLU A 616 -2.27 25.81 -10.12
N LEU A 617 -1.95 24.89 -9.19
CA LEU A 617 -2.22 23.46 -9.34
C LEU A 617 -3.66 23.07 -8.99
N PHE A 618 -4.28 23.76 -8.02
CA PHE A 618 -5.49 23.29 -7.35
C PHE A 618 -6.70 24.23 -7.49
N GLU A 619 -6.50 25.51 -7.77
CA GLU A 619 -7.57 26.49 -7.88
C GLU A 619 -7.88 26.80 -9.36
N ASP A 620 -9.16 26.84 -9.69
CA ASP A 620 -9.62 27.30 -10.99
C ASP A 620 -9.48 28.83 -11.06
N SER A 621 -8.46 29.32 -11.77
CA SER A 621 -8.22 30.75 -11.95
C SER A 621 -9.08 31.31 -13.09
N SER A 622 -9.76 32.43 -12.84
CA SER A 622 -10.46 33.21 -13.88
C SER A 622 -9.54 34.22 -14.60
N LYS A 623 -8.26 34.28 -14.22
CA LYS A 623 -7.27 35.22 -14.75
C LYS A 623 -6.74 34.76 -16.11
N THR A 624 -6.22 35.69 -16.89
CA THR A 624 -5.50 35.37 -18.14
C THR A 624 -4.16 34.69 -17.84
N ASP A 625 -3.59 33.95 -18.80
CA ASP A 625 -2.34 33.23 -18.59
C ASP A 625 -1.16 34.17 -18.22
N LEU A 626 -1.08 35.36 -18.83
CA LEU A 626 -0.07 36.37 -18.49
C LEU A 626 -0.26 36.94 -17.07
N GLU A 627 -1.50 37.18 -16.63
CA GLU A 627 -1.78 37.62 -15.26
C GLU A 627 -1.46 36.53 -14.22
N ARG A 628 -1.60 35.25 -14.59
CA ARG A 628 -1.22 34.11 -13.75
C ARG A 628 0.30 34.04 -13.61
N ILE A 629 1.03 34.18 -14.71
CA ILE A 629 2.51 34.23 -14.74
C ILE A 629 3.02 35.40 -13.89
N SER A 630 2.45 36.60 -14.07
CA SER A 630 2.79 37.77 -13.26
C SER A 630 2.51 37.56 -11.78
N CYS A 631 1.36 37.00 -11.44
CA CYS A 631 1.01 36.72 -10.04
C CYS A 631 1.93 35.66 -9.43
N PHE A 632 2.36 34.67 -10.21
CA PHE A 632 3.30 33.64 -9.78
C PHE A 632 4.69 34.25 -9.54
N TYR A 633 5.18 35.07 -10.47
CA TYR A 633 6.41 35.83 -10.31
C TYR A 633 6.36 36.65 -9.01
N ASP A 634 5.31 37.44 -8.80
CA ASP A 634 5.14 38.30 -7.64
C ASP A 634 5.16 37.57 -6.29
N LYS A 635 4.54 36.39 -6.26
CA LYS A 635 4.43 35.58 -5.04
C LYS A 635 5.66 34.72 -4.77
N SER A 636 6.37 34.30 -5.82
CA SER A 636 7.57 33.48 -5.70
C SER A 636 8.73 34.25 -5.07
N GLY A 637 8.72 35.59 -5.17
CA GLY A 637 9.78 36.46 -4.65
C GLY A 637 11.15 36.22 -5.29
N SER A 638 11.20 35.48 -6.41
CA SER A 638 12.44 34.93 -6.97
C SER A 638 13.43 36.02 -7.40
N TRP A 639 12.96 37.19 -7.85
CA TRP A 639 13.85 38.27 -8.28
C TRP A 639 14.67 38.94 -7.16
N GLN A 640 14.29 38.76 -5.89
CA GLN A 640 15.05 39.36 -4.78
C GLN A 640 16.27 38.53 -4.37
N GLY A 641 16.34 37.26 -4.80
CA GLY A 641 17.41 36.33 -4.40
C GLY A 641 18.20 35.70 -5.55
N ILE A 642 17.88 35.99 -6.82
CA ILE A 642 18.70 35.60 -7.96
C ILE A 642 19.85 36.61 -8.08
N THR A 643 21.09 36.12 -8.08
CA THR A 643 22.27 36.98 -8.23
C THR A 643 22.53 37.29 -9.70
N GLU A 644 23.20 38.42 -9.98
CA GLU A 644 23.63 38.77 -11.34
C GLU A 644 24.55 37.69 -11.93
N ASP A 645 25.34 37.01 -11.08
CA ASP A 645 26.19 35.90 -11.47
C ASP A 645 25.36 34.68 -11.95
N ASP A 646 24.24 34.35 -11.29
CA ASP A 646 23.36 33.25 -11.69
C ASP A 646 22.66 33.55 -13.03
N CYS A 647 22.19 34.78 -13.22
CA CYS A 647 21.65 35.24 -14.50
C CYS A 647 22.69 35.13 -15.63
N SER A 648 23.93 35.56 -15.36
CA SER A 648 25.01 35.49 -16.34
C SER A 648 25.30 34.05 -16.79
N GLN A 649 25.24 33.07 -15.88
CA GLN A 649 25.40 31.65 -16.22
C GLN A 649 24.27 31.13 -17.11
N VAL A 650 23.02 31.57 -16.88
CA VAL A 650 21.89 31.20 -17.73
C VAL A 650 22.05 31.81 -19.13
N VAL A 651 22.45 33.08 -19.22
CA VAL A 651 22.71 33.77 -20.50
C VAL A 651 23.89 33.16 -21.25
N ASP A 652 24.95 32.73 -20.56
CA ASP A 652 26.10 32.05 -21.17
C ASP A 652 25.69 30.72 -21.83
N VAL A 653 24.73 30.00 -21.24
CA VAL A 653 24.24 28.71 -21.76
C VAL A 653 23.18 28.88 -22.84
N LEU A 654 22.25 29.83 -22.68
CA LEU A 654 21.08 30.02 -23.56
C LEU A 654 21.26 31.12 -24.61
N GLY A 655 22.40 31.81 -24.59
CA GLY A 655 22.73 32.95 -25.44
C GLY A 655 22.09 34.27 -25.01
N SER A 656 22.58 35.38 -25.56
CA SER A 656 22.07 36.73 -25.29
C SER A 656 20.56 36.81 -25.57
N ASN A 657 19.79 37.35 -24.62
CA ASN A 657 18.33 37.41 -24.67
C ASN A 657 17.67 36.04 -24.92
N PHE A 658 18.30 34.94 -24.48
CA PHE A 658 17.78 33.57 -24.62
C PHE A 658 17.45 33.19 -26.07
N ASN A 659 18.30 33.57 -27.04
CA ASN A 659 18.05 33.38 -28.47
C ASN A 659 17.90 31.90 -28.90
N ILE A 660 18.46 30.95 -28.13
CA ILE A 660 18.34 29.51 -28.35
C ILE A 660 16.91 29.01 -28.07
N VAL A 661 16.15 29.72 -27.23
CA VAL A 661 14.82 29.31 -26.78
C VAL A 661 13.76 29.63 -27.85
N THR A 662 13.10 28.58 -28.33
CA THR A 662 12.05 28.62 -29.36
C THR A 662 10.87 27.74 -28.95
N ASP A 663 9.70 27.93 -29.59
CA ASP A 663 8.55 27.04 -29.43
C ASP A 663 8.88 25.59 -29.78
N GLU A 664 9.71 25.36 -30.81
CA GLU A 664 10.17 24.03 -31.22
C GLU A 664 10.99 23.35 -30.12
N LEU A 665 11.89 24.10 -29.46
CA LEU A 665 12.71 23.55 -28.38
C LEU A 665 11.86 23.14 -27.17
N TYR A 666 10.88 23.95 -26.78
CA TYR A 666 9.95 23.58 -25.71
C TYR A 666 9.06 22.41 -26.13
N ALA A 667 8.59 22.36 -27.38
CA ALA A 667 7.84 21.22 -27.89
C ALA A 667 8.66 19.92 -27.82
N ASP A 668 9.95 19.96 -28.15
CA ASP A 668 10.85 18.81 -28.04
C ASP A 668 11.04 18.37 -26.58
N VAL A 669 11.23 19.31 -25.64
CA VAL A 669 11.31 18.98 -24.21
C VAL A 669 9.98 18.39 -23.70
N MET A 670 8.84 18.86 -24.20
CA MET A 670 7.53 18.27 -23.88
C MET A 670 7.32 16.90 -24.52
N ASN A 671 7.91 16.64 -25.70
CA ASN A 671 7.88 15.33 -26.34
C ASN A 671 8.66 14.27 -25.54
N LEU A 672 9.73 14.65 -24.81
CA LEU A 672 10.46 13.74 -23.92
C LEU A 672 9.59 13.19 -22.76
N ILE A 673 8.43 13.80 -22.53
CA ILE A 673 7.53 13.54 -21.40
C ILE A 673 6.23 12.85 -21.87
N SER A 674 5.93 12.95 -23.16
CA SER A 674 4.69 12.45 -23.74
C SER A 674 4.62 10.93 -23.69
N ALA A 675 3.41 10.38 -23.66
CA ALA A 675 3.21 8.95 -23.68
C ALA A 675 3.85 8.34 -24.94
N PRO A 676 4.60 7.23 -24.83
CA PRO A 676 5.20 6.60 -26.00
C PRO A 676 4.12 6.19 -27.00
N GLU A 677 4.41 6.34 -28.30
CA GLU A 677 3.41 6.14 -29.37
C GLU A 677 2.75 4.76 -29.36
N GLU A 678 3.50 3.73 -28.95
CA GLU A 678 3.00 2.35 -28.82
C GLU A 678 1.98 2.18 -27.67
N ALA A 679 2.00 3.08 -26.68
CA ALA A 679 1.09 3.01 -25.53
C ALA A 679 -0.37 3.19 -25.91
N LYS A 680 -0.66 4.05 -26.90
CA LYS A 680 -2.03 4.40 -27.33
C LYS A 680 -2.81 3.21 -27.93
N SER A 681 -2.15 2.07 -28.20
CA SER A 681 -2.76 0.87 -28.83
C SER A 681 -2.68 -0.42 -28.00
N ARG A 682 -2.35 -0.32 -26.70
CA ARG A 682 -2.08 -1.49 -25.85
C ARG A 682 -3.31 -2.40 -25.66
N ASN A 683 -3.09 -3.69 -25.85
CA ASN A 683 -4.02 -4.74 -25.43
C ASN A 683 -3.39 -5.54 -24.29
N LEU A 684 -3.96 -5.49 -23.08
CA LEU A 684 -3.42 -6.16 -21.90
C LEU A 684 -3.53 -7.69 -22.00
N ARG A 685 -2.45 -8.35 -22.44
CA ARG A 685 -2.37 -9.82 -22.48
C ARG A 685 -1.71 -10.39 -21.24
N HIS A 686 -0.74 -9.66 -20.68
CA HIS A 686 0.04 -10.10 -19.53
C HIS A 686 -0.10 -9.11 -18.37
N PRO A 687 -1.11 -9.26 -17.51
CA PRO A 687 -1.23 -8.43 -16.30
C PRO A 687 -0.04 -8.61 -15.35
N LEU A 688 0.24 -7.59 -14.55
CA LEU A 688 1.30 -7.64 -13.54
C LEU A 688 0.97 -8.63 -12.40
N THR A 689 2.01 -9.24 -11.83
CA THR A 689 1.95 -9.97 -10.56
C THR A 689 2.02 -8.99 -9.38
N ASP A 690 1.82 -9.46 -8.14
CA ASP A 690 2.11 -8.68 -6.93
C ASP A 690 3.53 -8.09 -6.92
N PHE A 691 4.53 -8.88 -7.35
CA PHE A 691 5.92 -8.42 -7.40
C PHE A 691 6.14 -7.38 -8.52
N GLY A 692 5.58 -7.61 -9.71
CA GLY A 692 5.66 -6.67 -10.82
C GLY A 692 4.97 -5.33 -10.53
N ARG A 693 3.86 -5.34 -9.78
CA ARG A 693 3.21 -4.12 -9.30
C ARG A 693 4.13 -3.30 -8.40
N LYS A 694 4.79 -3.92 -7.43
CA LYS A 694 5.77 -3.25 -6.54
C LYS A 694 6.94 -2.65 -7.34
N LEU A 695 7.44 -3.37 -8.34
CA LEU A 695 8.49 -2.87 -9.23
C LEU A 695 8.05 -1.60 -9.97
N VAL A 696 6.86 -1.63 -10.61
CA VAL A 696 6.35 -0.48 -11.37
C VAL A 696 6.07 0.70 -10.45
N VAL A 697 5.48 0.49 -9.27
CA VAL A 697 5.22 1.58 -8.32
C VAL A 697 6.51 2.22 -7.83
N LYS A 698 7.55 1.44 -7.54
CA LYS A 698 8.84 2.03 -7.17
C LYS A 698 9.46 2.80 -8.33
N ALA A 699 9.44 2.25 -9.55
CA ALA A 699 9.94 2.96 -10.73
C ALA A 699 9.18 4.28 -10.98
N VAL A 700 7.86 4.29 -10.74
CA VAL A 700 7.01 5.49 -10.82
C VAL A 700 7.40 6.50 -9.75
N GLN A 701 7.61 6.09 -8.49
CA GLN A 701 8.07 6.99 -7.43
C GLN A 701 9.41 7.67 -7.80
N ASP A 702 10.36 6.91 -8.33
CA ASP A 702 11.68 7.42 -8.71
C ASP A 702 11.59 8.35 -9.95
N SER A 703 10.66 8.07 -10.87
CA SER A 703 10.40 8.90 -12.05
C SER A 703 9.69 10.21 -11.69
N ILE A 704 8.68 10.17 -10.81
CA ILE A 704 7.93 11.35 -10.34
C ILE A 704 8.87 12.38 -9.71
N GLU A 705 9.80 11.94 -8.87
CA GLU A 705 10.71 12.85 -8.17
C GLU A 705 11.63 13.61 -9.13
N LEU A 706 12.19 12.90 -10.10
CA LEU A 706 13.02 13.48 -11.15
C LEU A 706 12.20 14.43 -12.05
N GLN A 707 11.05 13.97 -12.55
CA GLN A 707 10.20 14.75 -13.43
C GLN A 707 9.68 16.01 -12.75
N ARG A 708 9.24 15.91 -11.49
CA ARG A 708 8.81 17.07 -10.68
C ARG A 708 9.94 18.08 -10.52
N LYS A 709 11.17 17.64 -10.24
CA LYS A 709 12.33 18.52 -10.13
C LYS A 709 12.58 19.26 -11.44
N VAL A 710 12.61 18.53 -12.57
CA VAL A 710 12.81 19.15 -13.89
C VAL A 710 11.71 20.14 -14.23
N TYR A 711 10.42 19.79 -14.08
CA TYR A 711 9.31 20.66 -14.48
C TYR A 711 9.17 21.87 -13.58
N PHE A 712 9.41 21.72 -12.28
CA PHE A 712 9.41 22.83 -11.36
C PHE A 712 10.54 23.82 -11.71
N SER A 713 11.74 23.31 -12.03
CA SER A 713 12.84 24.14 -12.49
C SER A 713 12.54 24.84 -13.82
N GLN A 714 11.95 24.12 -14.79
CA GLN A 714 11.55 24.72 -16.07
C GLN A 714 10.48 25.81 -15.90
N LEU A 715 9.53 25.63 -14.98
CA LEU A 715 8.52 26.64 -14.69
C LEU A 715 9.15 27.92 -14.13
N ILE A 716 10.11 27.80 -13.20
CA ILE A 716 10.84 28.94 -12.64
C ILE A 716 11.66 29.64 -13.73
N LEU A 717 12.38 28.88 -14.55
CA LEU A 717 13.18 29.44 -15.65
C LEU A 717 12.29 30.18 -16.66
N LEU A 718 11.16 29.59 -17.07
CA LEU A 718 10.23 30.21 -18.02
C LEU A 718 9.71 31.56 -17.51
N VAL A 719 9.33 31.63 -16.24
CA VAL A 719 8.84 32.87 -15.61
C VAL A 719 9.98 33.88 -15.50
N HIS A 720 11.19 33.44 -15.13
CA HIS A 720 12.35 34.32 -15.02
C HIS A 720 12.73 34.96 -16.36
N MET A 721 12.82 34.16 -17.42
CA MET A 721 13.19 34.64 -18.77
C MET A 721 12.18 35.63 -19.36
N GLU A 722 10.90 35.56 -18.98
CA GLU A 722 9.88 36.50 -19.45
C GLU A 722 10.04 37.91 -18.83
N TYR A 723 10.56 38.00 -17.61
CA TYR A 723 10.76 39.29 -16.92
C TYR A 723 12.19 39.83 -17.04
N GLU A 724 13.13 39.04 -17.57
CA GLU A 724 14.51 39.44 -17.80
C GLU A 724 14.71 39.84 -19.28
N HIS A 725 14.41 41.10 -19.59
CA HIS A 725 14.64 41.67 -20.92
C HIS A 725 15.05 43.15 -20.84
N ASP A 726 15.99 43.57 -21.68
CA ASP A 726 16.39 44.98 -21.78
C ASP A 726 15.36 45.83 -22.55
N ASN A 727 14.71 45.23 -23.56
CA ASN A 727 13.71 45.88 -24.41
C ASN A 727 12.48 44.99 -24.62
N GLU A 728 11.29 45.60 -24.71
CA GLU A 728 10.01 44.89 -24.95
C GLU A 728 10.01 44.10 -26.28
N ALA A 729 10.76 44.56 -27.29
CA ALA A 729 10.90 43.86 -28.57
C ALA A 729 11.68 42.54 -28.46
N GLU A 730 12.50 42.39 -27.40
CA GLU A 730 13.36 41.22 -27.16
C GLU A 730 12.74 40.25 -26.14
N ALA A 731 11.56 40.61 -25.60
CA ALA A 731 10.81 39.77 -24.67
C ALA A 731 10.51 38.38 -25.26
N LEU A 732 10.50 37.37 -24.39
CA LEU A 732 10.37 35.97 -24.78
C LEU A 732 9.01 35.68 -25.43
N HIS A 733 7.94 36.34 -24.99
CA HIS A 733 6.59 36.14 -25.56
C HIS A 733 6.46 36.47 -27.05
N ASN A 734 7.40 37.19 -27.64
CA ASN A 734 7.42 37.46 -29.08
C ASN A 734 7.87 36.25 -29.92
N ARG A 735 8.53 35.27 -29.28
CA ARG A 735 9.08 34.06 -29.94
C ARG A 735 8.46 32.77 -29.45
N VAL A 736 7.95 32.75 -28.22
CA VAL A 736 7.41 31.57 -27.56
C VAL A 736 6.00 31.85 -27.06
N ASP A 737 5.07 30.91 -27.25
CA ASP A 737 3.76 30.97 -26.59
C ASP A 737 3.90 30.53 -25.12
N ILE A 738 4.36 31.46 -24.29
CA ILE A 738 4.62 31.26 -22.85
C ILE A 738 3.36 30.79 -22.13
N GLY A 739 2.17 31.28 -22.52
CA GLY A 739 0.91 30.89 -21.93
C GLY A 739 0.58 29.42 -22.18
N ASN A 740 0.85 28.91 -23.38
CA ASN A 740 0.71 27.49 -23.69
C ASN A 740 1.71 26.62 -22.92
N VAL A 741 3.01 26.97 -22.93
CA VAL A 741 4.05 26.22 -22.21
C VAL A 741 3.76 26.19 -20.71
N PHE A 742 3.40 27.33 -20.12
CA PHE A 742 3.02 27.44 -18.70
C PHE A 742 1.85 26.50 -18.36
N ARG A 743 0.78 26.49 -19.17
CA ARG A 743 -0.36 25.58 -18.96
C ARG A 743 0.04 24.12 -19.05
N GLN A 744 0.87 23.74 -20.02
CA GLN A 744 1.30 22.36 -20.19
C GLN A 744 2.17 21.90 -19.00
N LEU A 745 3.10 22.72 -18.53
CA LEU A 745 3.92 22.44 -17.34
C LEU A 745 3.07 22.31 -16.08
N VAL A 746 2.08 23.20 -15.88
CA VAL A 746 1.15 23.13 -14.73
C VAL A 746 0.30 21.86 -14.78
N VAL A 747 -0.21 21.48 -15.95
CA VAL A 747 -0.98 20.22 -16.13
C VAL A 747 -0.11 19.00 -15.84
N ALA A 748 1.12 18.97 -16.34
CA ALA A 748 2.07 17.89 -16.07
C ALA A 748 2.40 17.80 -14.56
N LEU A 749 2.70 18.93 -13.91
CA LEU A 749 2.94 18.99 -12.46
C LEU A 749 1.72 18.54 -11.64
N ARG A 750 0.50 18.95 -12.03
CA ARG A 750 -0.74 18.52 -11.36
C ARG A 750 -0.93 17.01 -11.43
N ARG A 751 -0.64 16.40 -12.60
CA ARG A 751 -0.66 14.95 -12.76
C ARG A 751 0.37 14.25 -11.88
N LEU A 752 1.60 14.75 -11.83
CA LEU A 752 2.64 14.17 -10.99
C LEU A 752 2.30 14.26 -9.50
N GLU A 753 1.71 15.36 -9.03
CA GLU A 753 1.29 15.48 -7.62
C GLU A 753 0.16 14.48 -7.28
N LEU A 754 -0.77 14.22 -8.21
CA LEU A 754 -1.79 13.18 -8.04
C LEU A 754 -1.15 11.78 -7.93
N LEU A 755 -0.22 11.47 -8.84
CA LEU A 755 0.48 10.18 -8.83
C LEU A 755 1.39 10.04 -7.61
N LYS A 756 2.03 11.12 -7.18
CA LYS A 756 2.84 11.18 -5.96
C LYS A 756 1.99 10.81 -4.76
N TRP A 757 0.81 11.43 -4.62
CA TRP A 757 -0.13 11.10 -3.55
C TRP A 757 -0.54 9.62 -3.62
N LEU A 758 -0.90 9.11 -4.79
CA LEU A 758 -1.30 7.70 -4.97
C LEU A 758 -0.17 6.70 -4.66
N ALA A 759 1.07 7.05 -5.00
CA ALA A 759 2.25 6.20 -4.80
C ALA A 759 2.81 6.26 -3.37
N GLN A 760 2.52 7.33 -2.62
CA GLN A 760 2.97 7.51 -1.24
C GLN A 760 1.93 7.09 -0.20
N THR A 761 0.64 7.09 -0.55
CA THR A 761 -0.42 6.73 0.40
C THR A 761 -0.63 5.22 0.47
N GLU A 762 -0.50 4.65 1.66
CA GLU A 762 -0.79 3.24 1.92
C GLU A 762 -2.23 3.05 2.38
N ILE A 763 -2.90 2.05 1.81
CA ILE A 763 -4.26 1.65 2.17
C ILE A 763 -4.31 0.16 2.49
N SER A 764 -5.12 -0.19 3.49
CA SER A 764 -5.41 -1.58 3.80
C SER A 764 -6.42 -2.13 2.80
N VAL A 765 -6.03 -3.20 2.10
CA VAL A 765 -6.89 -3.97 1.20
C VAL A 765 -7.14 -5.33 1.85
N PRO A 766 -8.39 -5.81 1.94
CA PRO A 766 -8.65 -7.18 2.34
C PRO A 766 -7.92 -8.12 1.38
N SER A 767 -7.05 -9.01 1.89
CA SER A 767 -6.38 -9.97 1.03
C SER A 767 -7.43 -10.80 0.29
N THR A 768 -7.40 -10.76 -1.05
CA THR A 768 -8.31 -11.49 -1.93
C THR A 768 -8.09 -13.00 -1.75
N ARG A 769 -8.74 -13.58 -0.74
CA ARG A 769 -9.00 -15.02 -0.72
C ARG A 769 -10.10 -15.27 -1.75
N GLU A 770 -9.76 -15.90 -2.87
CA GLU A 770 -10.77 -16.54 -3.70
C GLU A 770 -11.62 -17.43 -2.79
N LYS A 771 -12.94 -17.19 -2.79
CA LYS A 771 -13.90 -17.96 -2.01
C LYS A 771 -13.69 -19.44 -2.32
N SER A 772 -13.20 -20.20 -1.35
CA SER A 772 -13.22 -21.66 -1.43
C SER A 772 -14.67 -22.13 -1.55
N GLU A 773 -14.95 -23.02 -2.50
CA GLU A 773 -16.28 -23.60 -2.76
C GLU A 773 -16.91 -24.37 -1.56
N SER A 774 -16.19 -24.54 -0.45
CA SER A 774 -16.76 -25.05 0.79
C SER A 774 -17.30 -23.90 1.66
N GLY A 775 -18.62 -23.74 1.70
CA GLY A 775 -19.37 -22.72 2.45
C GLY A 775 -19.28 -22.76 3.99
N ALA A 776 -18.08 -22.91 4.55
CA ALA A 776 -17.83 -22.78 5.97
C ALA A 776 -17.17 -21.43 6.28
N VAL A 777 -17.99 -20.43 6.63
CA VAL A 777 -17.51 -19.14 7.13
C VAL A 777 -17.02 -19.32 8.57
N LYS A 778 -15.74 -19.68 8.74
CA LYS A 778 -15.01 -19.35 9.97
C LYS A 778 -14.52 -17.91 9.83
N LYS A 779 -14.98 -17.02 10.72
CA LYS A 779 -14.37 -15.70 10.99
C LYS A 779 -12.92 -15.91 11.45
N SER A 780 -12.00 -16.17 10.53
CA SER A 780 -10.56 -15.95 10.77
C SER A 780 -10.30 -14.48 10.47
N SER A 781 -9.69 -13.77 11.43
CA SER A 781 -9.03 -12.46 11.24
C SER A 781 -8.76 -12.17 9.77
N GLU A 782 -9.45 -11.18 9.19
CA GLU A 782 -9.19 -10.74 7.83
C GLU A 782 -7.77 -10.17 7.80
N ASP A 783 -6.82 -10.93 7.28
CA ASP A 783 -5.45 -10.47 7.07
C ASP A 783 -5.50 -9.36 6.01
N ALA A 784 -5.44 -8.11 6.45
CA ALA A 784 -5.38 -6.95 5.58
C ALA A 784 -3.95 -6.76 5.05
N GLN A 785 -3.82 -6.60 3.73
CA GLN A 785 -2.57 -6.28 3.06
C GLN A 785 -2.44 -4.75 2.97
N LEU A 786 -1.28 -4.20 3.36
CA LEU A 786 -0.94 -2.81 3.10
C LEU A 786 -0.40 -2.68 1.68
N VAL A 787 -1.04 -1.82 0.89
CA VAL A 787 -0.80 -1.64 -0.54
C VAL A 787 -0.89 -0.15 -0.84
N THR A 788 -0.08 0.37 -1.76
CA THR A 788 -0.20 1.78 -2.17
C THR A 788 -1.56 2.04 -2.85
N ALA A 789 -2.10 3.26 -2.74
CA ALA A 789 -3.34 3.59 -3.43
C ALA A 789 -3.22 3.42 -4.95
N LEU A 790 -2.04 3.67 -5.51
CA LEU A 790 -1.71 3.41 -6.90
C LEU A 790 -1.90 1.93 -7.27
N GLU A 791 -1.31 1.01 -6.49
CA GLU A 791 -1.44 -0.44 -6.72
C GLU A 791 -2.90 -0.91 -6.60
N ALA A 792 -3.64 -0.36 -5.64
CA ALA A 792 -5.01 -0.76 -5.38
C ALA A 792 -6.01 -0.31 -6.46
N HIS A 793 -5.79 0.86 -7.06
CA HIS A 793 -6.70 1.43 -8.05
C HIS A 793 -6.26 1.17 -9.48
N VAL A 794 -4.98 1.34 -9.78
CA VAL A 794 -4.46 1.25 -11.15
C VAL A 794 -3.90 -0.14 -11.44
N GLY A 795 -3.59 -0.96 -10.43
CA GLY A 795 -2.91 -2.25 -10.60
C GLY A 795 -3.62 -3.29 -11.48
N HIS A 796 -4.91 -3.11 -11.78
CA HIS A 796 -5.66 -3.96 -12.73
C HIS A 796 -5.55 -3.50 -14.19
N LEU A 797 -5.19 -2.24 -14.42
CA LEU A 797 -4.95 -1.62 -15.72
C LEU A 797 -3.50 -1.79 -16.19
N LEU A 798 -2.60 -2.19 -15.28
CA LEU A 798 -1.18 -2.36 -15.58
C LEU A 798 -0.87 -3.76 -16.15
N GLY A 799 -0.15 -3.78 -17.26
CA GLY A 799 0.32 -5.02 -17.89
C GLY A 799 1.02 -4.77 -19.22
N PHE A 800 1.45 -5.85 -19.87
CA PHE A 800 2.18 -5.83 -21.13
C PHE A 800 1.39 -6.45 -22.28
N ALA A 801 1.63 -5.94 -23.48
CA ALA A 801 0.96 -6.40 -24.70
C ALA A 801 1.59 -7.69 -25.25
N ASN A 802 2.92 -7.75 -25.31
CA ASN A 802 3.68 -8.93 -25.75
C ASN A 802 4.81 -9.24 -24.75
N GLN A 803 5.21 -10.51 -24.64
CA GLN A 803 6.39 -10.96 -23.87
C GLN A 803 7.68 -11.01 -24.70
N ILE A 804 7.61 -10.68 -26.00
CA ILE A 804 8.72 -10.86 -26.95
C ILE A 804 9.65 -9.63 -26.96
N GLU A 805 9.12 -8.46 -26.59
CA GLU A 805 9.92 -7.24 -26.40
C GLU A 805 10.75 -7.33 -25.12
N PRO A 806 11.94 -6.68 -25.08
CA PRO A 806 12.78 -6.67 -23.89
C PRO A 806 12.00 -6.01 -22.75
N LEU A 807 11.79 -6.76 -21.67
CA LEU A 807 10.92 -6.30 -20.58
C LEU A 807 11.46 -5.04 -19.89
N ALA A 808 12.77 -4.80 -19.98
CA ALA A 808 13.44 -3.59 -19.50
C ALA A 808 12.89 -2.32 -20.14
N THR A 809 12.65 -2.30 -21.47
CA THR A 809 12.05 -1.15 -22.16
C THR A 809 10.57 -1.04 -21.84
N SER A 810 9.85 -2.16 -21.91
CA SER A 810 8.39 -2.17 -21.68
C SER A 810 8.01 -1.68 -20.28
N VAL A 811 8.85 -1.92 -19.26
CA VAL A 811 8.67 -1.37 -17.91
C VAL A 811 8.85 0.14 -17.92
N THR A 812 9.91 0.65 -18.54
CA THR A 812 10.15 2.11 -18.68
C THR A 812 9.03 2.78 -19.46
N ASP A 813 8.57 2.21 -20.57
CA ASP A 813 7.47 2.76 -21.36
C ASP A 813 6.16 2.80 -20.58
N LEU A 814 5.89 1.77 -19.77
CA LEU A 814 4.72 1.75 -18.89
C LEU A 814 4.81 2.84 -17.81
N VAL A 815 5.99 3.06 -17.23
CA VAL A 815 6.24 4.10 -16.22
C VAL A 815 6.09 5.50 -16.84
N THR A 816 6.73 5.75 -17.98
CA THR A 816 6.63 7.02 -18.72
C THR A 816 5.18 7.32 -19.09
N ASN A 817 4.46 6.33 -19.63
CA ASN A 817 3.04 6.47 -19.96
C ASN A 817 2.17 6.77 -18.72
N LEU A 818 2.44 6.12 -17.58
CA LEU A 818 1.67 6.41 -16.36
C LEU A 818 1.90 7.85 -15.88
N CYS A 819 3.12 8.37 -15.99
CA CYS A 819 3.46 9.73 -15.59
C CYS A 819 3.01 10.80 -16.60
N ALA A 820 2.91 10.45 -17.88
CA ALA A 820 2.63 11.39 -18.98
C ALA A 820 1.24 12.04 -18.89
N PRO A 821 1.10 13.35 -19.17
CA PRO A 821 -0.19 14.05 -19.12
C PRO A 821 -1.22 13.49 -20.11
N ASP A 822 -0.77 12.94 -21.24
CA ASP A 822 -1.57 12.38 -22.32
C ASP A 822 -1.73 10.84 -22.24
N SER A 823 -1.50 10.25 -21.06
CA SER A 823 -1.62 8.81 -20.84
C SER A 823 -2.95 8.21 -21.32
N ASP A 824 -2.94 6.98 -21.80
CA ASP A 824 -4.14 6.16 -22.01
C ASP A 824 -4.76 5.63 -20.70
N ILE A 825 -3.98 5.57 -19.62
CA ILE A 825 -4.43 5.09 -18.31
C ILE A 825 -5.21 6.20 -17.59
N GLU A 826 -6.53 6.15 -17.69
CA GLU A 826 -7.42 7.08 -16.98
C GLU A 826 -7.43 6.82 -15.46
N ILE A 827 -6.86 7.76 -14.71
CA ILE A 827 -6.94 7.79 -13.24
C ILE A 827 -7.99 8.82 -12.86
N SER A 828 -9.18 8.37 -12.45
CA SER A 828 -10.26 9.27 -12.03
C SER A 828 -10.24 9.49 -10.51
N PRO A 829 -9.87 10.70 -10.01
CA PRO A 829 -9.87 10.98 -8.57
C PRO A 829 -11.24 10.74 -7.89
N PRO A 830 -12.40 11.09 -8.50
CA PRO A 830 -13.72 10.76 -7.94
C PRO A 830 -13.96 9.27 -7.72
N LEU A 831 -13.45 8.38 -8.59
CA LEU A 831 -13.59 6.93 -8.42
C LEU A 831 -12.72 6.41 -7.27
N VAL A 832 -11.52 6.97 -7.10
CA VAL A 832 -10.63 6.69 -5.98
C VAL A 832 -11.29 7.15 -4.67
N GLN A 833 -11.83 8.38 -4.63
CA GLN A 833 -12.59 8.88 -3.47
C GLN A 833 -13.76 7.96 -3.10
N CYS A 834 -14.54 7.50 -4.07
CA CYS A 834 -15.65 6.57 -3.81
C CYS A 834 -15.18 5.28 -3.11
N SER A 835 -14.05 4.74 -3.57
CA SER A 835 -13.49 3.51 -3.01
C SER A 835 -12.94 3.70 -1.59
N LEU A 836 -12.37 4.87 -1.29
CA LEU A 836 -11.85 5.23 0.03
C LEU A 836 -12.98 5.47 1.04
N ILE A 837 -14.06 6.14 0.61
CA ILE A 837 -15.26 6.34 1.43
C ILE A 837 -15.88 4.98 1.81
N LYS A 838 -15.93 4.02 0.87
CA LYS A 838 -16.43 2.66 1.15
C LYS A 838 -15.56 1.92 2.19
N ARG A 839 -14.28 2.22 2.26
CA ARG A 839 -13.33 1.66 3.23
C ARG A 839 -13.27 2.43 4.55
N GLU A 840 -14.20 3.36 4.78
CA GLU A 840 -14.26 4.20 5.98
C GLU A 840 -13.04 5.10 6.19
N ARG A 841 -12.27 5.38 5.13
CA ARG A 841 -11.13 6.31 5.12
C ARG A 841 -11.49 7.62 4.41
N ALA A 842 -12.45 8.34 5.00
CA ALA A 842 -12.89 9.64 4.51
C ALA A 842 -11.82 10.73 4.69
N ASP A 843 -10.88 10.53 5.63
CA ASP A 843 -9.67 11.34 5.83
C ASP A 843 -8.83 11.39 4.53
N LEU A 844 -8.42 10.23 4.00
CA LEU A 844 -7.60 10.17 2.79
C LEU A 844 -8.36 10.67 1.55
N ALA A 845 -9.67 10.46 1.50
CA ALA A 845 -10.48 10.97 0.40
C ALA A 845 -10.56 12.51 0.37
N LEU A 846 -10.35 13.19 1.51
CA LEU A 846 -10.27 14.65 1.58
C LEU A 846 -9.03 15.21 0.90
N ASP A 847 -7.89 14.54 1.05
CA ASP A 847 -6.64 14.94 0.41
C ASP A 847 -6.73 14.91 -1.13
N LEU A 848 -7.63 14.09 -1.68
CA LEU A 848 -7.91 14.02 -3.12
C LEU A 848 -8.86 15.10 -3.63
N ALA A 849 -9.53 15.86 -2.75
CA ALA A 849 -10.49 16.86 -3.16
C ALA A 849 -9.93 17.95 -4.10
N PRO A 850 -8.70 18.45 -3.94
CA PRO A 850 -8.09 19.43 -4.86
C PRO A 850 -7.84 18.91 -6.28
N PHE A 851 -7.73 17.59 -6.45
CA PHE A 851 -7.49 16.97 -7.76
C PHE A 851 -8.78 16.68 -8.53
N CYS A 852 -9.95 16.86 -7.89
CA CYS A 852 -11.23 16.50 -8.47
C CYS A 852 -11.78 17.60 -9.38
N ASP A 853 -12.23 17.22 -10.57
CA ASP A 853 -12.87 18.15 -11.51
C ASP A 853 -14.22 18.66 -10.99
N GLN A 854 -14.72 19.74 -11.58
CA GLN A 854 -16.06 20.30 -11.28
C GLN A 854 -17.21 19.50 -11.93
N ASN A 855 -16.95 18.28 -12.40
CA ASN A 855 -17.97 17.41 -12.99
C ASN A 855 -19.13 17.16 -12.00
N PRO A 856 -20.40 17.01 -12.46
CA PRO A 856 -21.53 16.81 -11.55
C PRO A 856 -21.39 15.60 -10.64
N PHE A 857 -20.85 14.50 -11.15
CA PHE A 857 -20.56 13.30 -10.37
C PHE A 857 -19.47 13.55 -9.33
N SER A 858 -18.37 14.19 -9.72
CA SER A 858 -17.29 14.59 -8.81
C SER A 858 -17.81 15.47 -7.66
N THR A 859 -18.62 16.49 -7.98
CA THR A 859 -19.26 17.37 -6.98
C THR A 859 -20.18 16.59 -6.04
N TYR A 860 -20.90 15.58 -6.56
CA TYR A 860 -21.72 14.69 -5.73
C TYR A 860 -20.86 13.82 -4.79
N VAL A 861 -19.73 13.30 -5.27
CA VAL A 861 -18.78 12.53 -4.45
C VAL A 861 -18.18 13.40 -3.34
N GLN A 862 -17.86 14.67 -3.61
CA GLN A 862 -17.45 15.63 -2.58
C GLN A 862 -18.53 15.82 -1.50
N GLY A 863 -19.81 15.86 -1.89
CA GLY A 863 -20.93 15.88 -0.93
C GLY A 863 -20.98 14.61 -0.07
N ARG A 864 -20.75 13.43 -0.66
CA ARG A 864 -20.68 12.14 0.07
C ARG A 864 -19.49 12.08 1.02
N LEU A 865 -18.36 12.64 0.61
CA LEU A 865 -17.15 12.74 1.41
C LEU A 865 -17.36 13.60 2.66
N GLN A 866 -17.89 14.81 2.51
CA GLN A 866 -18.17 15.70 3.65
C GLN A 866 -19.23 15.11 4.58
N LEU A 867 -20.21 14.38 4.03
CA LEU A 867 -21.20 13.64 4.82
C LEU A 867 -20.55 12.51 5.64
N ALA A 868 -19.52 11.84 5.12
CA ALA A 868 -18.75 10.84 5.87
C ALA A 868 -17.88 11.48 6.97
N LEU A 869 -17.34 12.68 6.73
CA LEU A 869 -16.62 13.49 7.72
C LEU A 869 -17.53 14.17 8.76
N LYS A 870 -18.86 14.04 8.60
CA LYS A 870 -19.90 14.65 9.45
C LYS A 870 -19.96 16.18 9.37
N ASP A 871 -19.35 16.80 8.36
CA ASP A 871 -19.63 18.21 8.04
C ASP A 871 -20.87 18.30 7.14
N PHE A 872 -22.03 18.34 7.79
CA PHE A 872 -23.31 18.38 7.08
C PHE A 872 -23.56 19.69 6.33
N SER A 873 -22.90 20.77 6.74
CA SER A 873 -23.11 22.11 6.17
C SER A 873 -22.52 22.22 4.77
N THR A 874 -21.25 21.84 4.61
CA THR A 874 -20.57 21.82 3.31
C THR A 874 -21.12 20.72 2.42
N ALA A 875 -21.44 19.55 2.98
CA ALA A 875 -22.10 18.47 2.25
C ALA A 875 -23.40 18.95 1.57
N ALA A 876 -24.24 19.70 2.28
CA ALA A 876 -25.47 20.25 1.73
C ALA A 876 -25.22 21.21 0.56
N ILE A 877 -24.17 22.03 0.61
CA ILE A 877 -23.78 22.96 -0.47
C ILE A 877 -23.37 22.16 -1.71
N PHE A 878 -22.50 21.16 -1.57
CA PHE A 878 -22.07 20.31 -2.69
C PHE A 878 -23.24 19.52 -3.29
N PHE A 879 -24.13 18.96 -2.47
CA PHE A 879 -25.31 18.25 -2.97
C PHE A 879 -26.27 19.16 -3.75
N ARG A 880 -26.42 20.43 -3.33
CA ARG A 880 -27.19 21.43 -4.08
C ARG A 880 -26.52 21.77 -5.41
N ARG A 881 -25.19 21.95 -5.42
CA ARG A 881 -24.44 22.25 -6.66
C ARG A 881 -24.50 21.11 -7.67
N ALA A 882 -24.41 19.86 -7.23
CA ALA A 882 -24.50 18.68 -8.09
C ALA A 882 -25.91 18.37 -8.62
N ALA A 883 -26.95 18.99 -8.06
CA ALA A 883 -28.34 18.58 -8.28
C ALA A 883 -28.78 18.64 -9.74
N ILE A 884 -28.38 19.66 -10.50
CA ILE A 884 -28.79 19.84 -11.90
C ILE A 884 -28.18 18.75 -12.78
N GLY A 885 -26.86 18.52 -12.68
CA GLY A 885 -26.18 17.54 -13.51
C GLY A 885 -26.47 16.09 -13.15
N MET A 886 -26.71 15.78 -11.87
CA MET A 886 -27.07 14.42 -11.42
C MET A 886 -28.57 14.10 -11.59
N SER A 887 -29.39 15.08 -11.97
CA SER A 887 -30.83 14.89 -12.20
C SER A 887 -31.23 14.91 -13.67
N ALA A 888 -30.45 15.58 -14.53
CA ALA A 888 -30.63 15.53 -15.98
C ALA A 888 -30.41 14.10 -16.49
N GLY A 889 -31.27 13.62 -17.40
CA GLY A 889 -31.12 12.29 -17.97
C GLY A 889 -29.84 12.22 -18.79
N ASN A 890 -28.83 11.50 -18.30
CA ASN A 890 -27.60 11.27 -19.05
C ASN A 890 -27.68 9.90 -19.74
N ALA A 891 -27.65 9.87 -21.07
CA ALA A 891 -27.90 8.68 -21.88
C ALA A 891 -26.70 7.73 -22.01
N GLY A 892 -25.56 8.00 -21.34
CA GLY A 892 -24.35 7.21 -21.53
C GLY A 892 -23.24 7.37 -20.48
N SER A 893 -23.54 7.72 -19.22
CA SER A 893 -22.49 7.67 -18.18
C SER A 893 -22.27 6.23 -17.75
N ASP A 894 -21.02 5.75 -17.82
CA ASP A 894 -20.63 4.48 -17.21
C ASP A 894 -21.02 4.49 -15.73
N ARG A 895 -21.84 3.51 -15.33
CA ARG A 895 -22.30 3.33 -13.95
C ARG A 895 -21.16 2.75 -13.11
N HIS A 896 -20.10 3.52 -12.91
CA HIS A 896 -18.96 3.10 -12.11
C HIS A 896 -18.81 4.00 -10.88
N SER A 897 -18.94 3.40 -9.69
CA SER A 897 -18.83 4.08 -8.39
C SER A 897 -17.87 3.36 -7.45
N SER A 898 -17.01 2.49 -7.99
CA SER A 898 -16.13 1.60 -7.19
C SER A 898 -16.89 0.82 -6.10
N GLY A 899 -18.19 0.56 -6.33
CA GLY A 899 -19.10 -0.13 -5.42
C GLY A 899 -19.59 0.69 -4.22
N LEU A 900 -19.50 2.03 -4.24
CA LEU A 900 -20.10 2.92 -3.24
C LEU A 900 -21.62 3.05 -3.41
N LEU A 901 -22.09 3.04 -4.67
CA LEU A 901 -23.51 3.15 -5.02
C LEU A 901 -24.02 1.77 -5.45
N ASP A 902 -25.09 1.32 -4.80
CA ASP A 902 -25.83 0.13 -5.19
C ASP A 902 -26.73 0.42 -6.41
N ASP A 903 -27.16 -0.63 -7.13
CA ASP A 903 -28.06 -0.50 -8.29
C ASP A 903 -29.35 0.27 -7.96
N THR A 904 -29.84 0.15 -6.73
CA THR A 904 -31.00 0.91 -6.24
C THR A 904 -30.73 2.40 -6.14
N GLU A 905 -29.54 2.81 -5.69
CA GLU A 905 -29.14 4.22 -5.62
C GLU A 905 -28.92 4.79 -7.02
N TRP A 906 -28.28 4.03 -7.90
CA TRP A 906 -28.14 4.39 -9.32
C TRP A 906 -29.47 4.61 -10.03
N ASN A 907 -30.48 3.81 -9.71
CA ASN A 907 -31.82 3.98 -10.27
C ASN A 907 -32.55 5.24 -9.77
N LEU A 908 -32.08 5.90 -8.71
CA LEU A 908 -32.62 7.20 -8.27
C LEU A 908 -31.89 8.39 -8.92
N LEU A 909 -30.65 8.17 -9.37
CA LEU A 909 -29.85 9.17 -10.09
C LEU A 909 -30.29 9.27 -11.56
N TYR A 910 -30.15 10.46 -12.16
CA TYR A 910 -30.52 10.77 -13.56
C TYR A 910 -32.01 10.63 -13.93
N GLN A 911 -32.92 10.53 -12.94
CA GLN A 911 -34.37 10.42 -13.17
C GLN A 911 -35.16 11.66 -12.74
N GLY A 912 -34.51 12.82 -12.69
CA GLY A 912 -35.10 14.11 -12.31
C GLY A 912 -34.82 14.56 -10.87
N LEU A 913 -34.98 15.87 -10.63
CA LEU A 913 -34.60 16.56 -9.37
C LEU A 913 -35.30 15.95 -8.14
N ALA A 914 -36.57 15.59 -8.29
CA ALA A 914 -37.38 14.96 -7.24
C ALA A 914 -36.75 13.68 -6.69
N LYS A 915 -36.33 12.77 -7.58
CA LYS A 915 -35.74 11.48 -7.19
C LYS A 915 -34.34 11.66 -6.63
N TYR A 916 -33.55 12.60 -7.18
CA TYR A 916 -32.25 12.95 -6.63
C TYR A 916 -32.33 13.49 -5.20
N TYR A 917 -33.21 14.45 -4.91
CA TYR A 917 -33.37 14.95 -3.54
C TYR A 917 -33.95 13.88 -2.59
N SER A 918 -34.79 12.96 -3.08
CA SER A 918 -35.24 11.82 -2.27
C SER A 918 -34.09 10.90 -1.85
N HIS A 919 -33.10 10.72 -2.73
CA HIS A 919 -31.87 9.99 -2.41
C HIS A 919 -31.04 10.72 -1.34
N ILE A 920 -30.84 12.04 -1.50
CA ILE A 920 -30.13 12.84 -0.50
C ILE A 920 -30.81 12.79 0.88
N VAL A 921 -32.13 12.85 0.93
CA VAL A 921 -32.91 12.70 2.18
C VAL A 921 -32.58 11.38 2.86
N ALA A 922 -32.54 10.27 2.11
CA ALA A 922 -32.17 8.98 2.66
C ALA A 922 -30.73 8.95 3.21
N LEU A 923 -29.79 9.67 2.60
CA LEU A 923 -28.40 9.76 3.07
C LEU A 923 -28.28 10.52 4.40
N PHE A 924 -28.93 11.69 4.53
CA PHE A 924 -28.90 12.45 5.78
C PHE A 924 -29.70 11.76 6.90
N GLU A 925 -30.77 11.04 6.56
CA GLU A 925 -31.54 10.23 7.51
C GLU A 925 -30.69 9.10 8.11
N LYS A 926 -29.87 8.42 7.29
CA LYS A 926 -28.91 7.41 7.79
C LYS A 926 -27.95 7.98 8.84
N GLN A 927 -27.53 9.25 8.68
CA GLN A 927 -26.66 9.96 9.64
C GLN A 927 -27.42 10.68 10.77
N LYS A 928 -28.76 10.57 10.83
CA LYS A 928 -29.65 11.23 11.81
C LYS A 928 -29.56 12.77 11.80
N ALA A 929 -29.19 13.38 10.69
CA ALA A 929 -29.09 14.83 10.52
C ALA A 929 -30.44 15.43 10.07
N TYR A 930 -31.42 15.46 10.99
CA TYR A 930 -32.82 15.74 10.66
C TYR A 930 -33.11 17.17 10.15
N SER A 931 -32.29 18.18 10.49
CA SER A 931 -32.45 19.54 9.97
C SER A 931 -32.32 19.60 8.45
N TYR A 932 -31.29 18.95 7.90
CA TYR A 932 -31.07 18.88 6.46
C TYR A 932 -32.08 17.97 5.76
N VAL A 933 -32.56 16.92 6.44
CA VAL A 933 -33.68 16.09 5.94
C VAL A 933 -34.92 16.95 5.68
N VAL A 934 -35.25 17.88 6.58
CA VAL A 934 -36.39 18.78 6.40
C VAL A 934 -36.23 19.64 5.14
N ASP A 935 -35.07 20.27 4.96
CA ASP A 935 -34.80 21.15 3.82
C ASP A 935 -34.85 20.40 2.49
N PHE A 936 -34.16 19.27 2.38
CA PHE A 936 -34.12 18.49 1.15
C PHE A 936 -35.44 17.77 0.85
N ALA A 937 -36.21 17.37 1.86
CA ALA A 937 -37.54 16.79 1.64
C ALA A 937 -38.53 17.83 1.12
N ARG A 938 -38.47 19.08 1.61
CA ARG A 938 -39.26 20.19 1.05
C ARG A 938 -38.89 20.46 -0.41
N LEU A 939 -37.59 20.50 -0.72
CA LEU A 939 -37.09 20.66 -2.10
C LEU A 939 -37.57 19.51 -2.99
N ALA A 940 -37.46 18.26 -2.55
CA ALA A 940 -37.96 17.10 -3.29
C ALA A 940 -39.45 17.25 -3.64
N ILE A 941 -40.29 17.60 -2.66
CA ILE A 941 -41.74 17.80 -2.85
C ILE A 941 -42.04 18.95 -3.83
N GLN A 942 -41.25 20.04 -3.80
CA GLN A 942 -41.42 21.18 -4.71
C GLN A 942 -41.16 20.80 -6.17
N PHE A 943 -40.19 19.94 -6.44
CA PHE A 943 -39.82 19.51 -7.80
C PHE A 943 -40.56 18.25 -8.28
N LEU A 944 -41.52 17.74 -7.51
CA LEU A 944 -42.31 16.57 -7.89
C LEU A 944 -43.39 16.92 -8.94
N GLY A 945 -43.35 16.26 -10.09
CA GLY A 945 -44.40 16.36 -11.11
C GLY A 945 -45.68 15.56 -10.78
N THR A 946 -46.69 15.63 -11.64
CA THR A 946 -48.02 15.00 -11.47
C THR A 946 -48.11 13.51 -11.86
N LYS A 947 -46.98 12.84 -12.13
CA LYS A 947 -46.95 11.43 -12.57
C LYS A 947 -47.29 10.45 -11.42
N GLN A 948 -47.79 9.25 -11.74
CA GLN A 948 -48.18 8.24 -10.73
C GLN A 948 -47.02 7.80 -9.82
N ASP A 949 -45.81 7.59 -10.37
CA ASP A 949 -44.60 7.31 -9.56
C ASP A 949 -44.27 8.43 -8.57
N ALA A 950 -44.56 9.68 -8.96
CA ALA A 950 -44.37 10.83 -8.09
C ALA A 950 -45.33 10.78 -6.89
N MET A 951 -46.49 10.12 -6.99
CA MET A 951 -47.44 10.03 -5.88
C MET A 951 -46.90 9.16 -4.74
N PHE A 952 -46.21 8.05 -5.04
CA PHE A 952 -45.56 7.20 -4.04
C PHE A 952 -44.35 7.90 -3.40
N THR A 953 -43.48 8.51 -4.21
CA THR A 953 -42.35 9.30 -3.70
C THR A 953 -42.82 10.47 -2.85
N LYS A 954 -43.95 11.10 -3.20
CA LYS A 954 -44.56 12.18 -2.40
C LYS A 954 -44.96 11.69 -1.02
N THR A 955 -45.65 10.55 -0.93
CA THR A 955 -46.10 10.00 0.35
C THR A 955 -44.91 9.57 1.22
N ASP A 956 -43.87 8.96 0.62
CA ASP A 956 -42.64 8.61 1.34
C ASP A 956 -41.93 9.86 1.87
N MET A 957 -41.71 10.88 1.04
CA MET A 957 -41.06 12.13 1.46
C MET A 957 -41.86 12.89 2.53
N GLN A 958 -43.19 12.92 2.43
CA GLN A 958 -44.04 13.50 3.47
C GLN A 958 -43.90 12.75 4.81
N SER A 959 -43.77 11.42 4.78
CA SER A 959 -43.55 10.62 6.00
C SER A 959 -42.19 10.90 6.64
N ARG A 960 -41.12 10.99 5.84
CA ARG A 960 -39.76 11.31 6.32
C ARG A 960 -39.66 12.75 6.83
N LEU A 961 -40.27 13.69 6.12
CA LEU A 961 -40.37 15.10 6.54
C LEU A 961 -41.09 15.21 7.88
N PHE A 962 -42.21 14.49 8.07
CA PHE A 962 -42.93 14.46 9.34
C PHE A 962 -42.04 13.90 10.46
N ASN A 963 -41.40 12.75 10.27
CA ASN A 963 -40.52 12.15 11.27
C ASN A 963 -39.34 13.07 11.62
N ALA A 964 -38.74 13.71 10.62
CA ALA A 964 -37.64 14.65 10.82
C ALA A 964 -38.08 15.92 11.56
N ALA A 965 -39.25 16.49 11.22
CA ALA A 965 -39.82 17.65 11.90
C ALA A 965 -40.15 17.37 13.37
N VAL A 966 -40.65 16.16 13.66
CA VAL A 966 -40.89 15.68 15.04
C VAL A 966 -39.57 15.51 15.80
N ALA A 967 -38.51 15.03 15.13
CA ALA A 967 -37.21 14.86 15.75
C ALA A 967 -36.50 16.20 16.04
N THR A 968 -36.71 17.24 15.21
CA THR A 968 -36.16 18.59 15.39
C THR A 968 -37.03 19.52 16.23
N SER A 969 -38.15 19.02 16.79
CA SER A 969 -39.14 19.80 17.55
C SER A 969 -39.78 20.96 16.77
N GLN A 970 -39.83 20.88 15.44
CA GLN A 970 -40.55 21.85 14.60
C GLN A 970 -42.03 21.45 14.47
N PHE A 971 -42.80 21.64 15.54
CA PHE A 971 -44.16 21.08 15.65
C PHE A 971 -45.18 21.70 14.68
N GLU A 972 -45.04 22.97 14.33
CA GLU A 972 -45.90 23.61 13.31
C GLU A 972 -45.70 22.99 11.91
N LEU A 973 -44.45 22.66 11.57
CA LEU A 973 -44.13 21.98 10.32
C LEU A 973 -44.63 20.54 10.34
N ALA A 974 -44.45 19.83 11.45
CA ALA A 974 -44.98 18.48 11.61
C ALA A 974 -46.53 18.47 11.47
N HIS A 975 -47.21 19.48 12.00
CA HIS A 975 -48.66 19.63 11.87
C HIS A 975 -49.09 19.89 10.42
N THR A 976 -48.48 20.85 9.74
CA THR A 976 -48.82 21.17 8.34
C THR A 976 -48.57 20.00 7.40
N THR A 977 -47.49 19.25 7.64
CA THR A 977 -47.17 18.05 6.86
C THR A 977 -48.14 16.91 7.13
N LEU A 978 -48.56 16.71 8.38
CA LEU A 978 -49.59 15.72 8.75
C LEU A 978 -50.92 15.98 8.04
N VAL A 979 -51.38 17.24 8.00
CA VAL A 979 -52.62 17.63 7.30
C VAL A 979 -52.52 17.38 5.80
N SER A 980 -51.32 17.51 5.22
CA SER A 980 -51.07 17.32 3.79
C SER A 980 -51.02 15.85 3.31
N ILE A 981 -50.90 14.89 4.23
CA ILE A 981 -50.92 13.46 3.91
C ILE A 981 -52.35 13.09 3.46
N LYS A 982 -52.52 12.15 2.51
CA LYS A 982 -53.86 11.72 2.04
C LYS A 982 -54.36 10.43 2.71
N ASP A 983 -53.45 9.57 3.14
CA ASP A 983 -53.78 8.28 3.77
C ASP A 983 -54.20 8.44 5.24
N GLN A 984 -55.37 7.91 5.60
CA GLN A 984 -55.96 8.02 6.94
C GLN A 984 -55.22 7.15 7.97
N ALA A 985 -54.73 5.97 7.59
CA ALA A 985 -54.04 5.08 8.52
C ALA A 985 -52.68 5.67 8.95
N MET A 986 -51.93 6.22 7.99
CA MET A 986 -50.67 6.92 8.28
C MET A 986 -50.88 8.20 9.08
N LYS A 987 -51.98 8.94 8.85
CA LYS A 987 -52.32 10.11 9.67
C LYS A 987 -52.47 9.76 11.15
N ILE A 988 -53.24 8.73 11.47
CA ILE A 988 -53.48 8.32 12.87
C ILE A 988 -52.17 7.87 13.53
N SER A 989 -51.35 7.08 12.83
CA SER A 989 -50.06 6.63 13.37
C SER A 989 -49.07 7.77 13.58
N ASN A 990 -49.00 8.72 12.64
CA ASN A 990 -48.11 9.88 12.75
C ASN A 990 -48.61 10.85 13.82
N LEU A 991 -49.93 11.06 13.92
CA LEU A 991 -50.56 11.87 14.97
C LEU A 991 -50.21 11.33 16.36
N ARG A 992 -50.28 10.01 16.58
CA ARG A 992 -49.86 9.39 17.85
C ARG A 992 -48.40 9.69 18.17
N LYS A 993 -47.49 9.60 17.19
CA LYS A 993 -46.07 9.94 17.36
C LYS A 993 -45.85 11.42 17.66
N LEU A 994 -46.62 12.32 17.03
CA LEU A 994 -46.54 13.76 17.30
C LEU A 994 -46.93 14.06 18.75
N ILE A 995 -48.08 13.54 19.19
CA ILE A 995 -48.58 13.75 20.55
C ILE A 995 -47.60 13.17 21.57
N ASP A 996 -47.11 11.94 21.36
CA ASP A 996 -46.13 11.31 22.24
C ASP A 996 -44.85 12.15 22.35
N ARG A 997 -44.37 12.73 21.25
CA ARG A 997 -43.15 13.55 21.27
C ARG A 997 -43.37 14.93 21.86
N MET A 998 -44.46 15.62 21.54
CA MET A 998 -44.82 16.93 22.10
C MET A 998 -45.04 16.85 23.62
N CYS A 999 -45.65 15.76 24.07
CA CYS A 999 -45.73 15.42 25.47
C CYS A 999 -44.32 15.20 26.04
N ALA A 1000 -43.51 14.30 25.46
CA ALA A 1000 -42.16 14.06 25.95
C ALA A 1000 -41.23 15.29 25.99
N THR A 1001 -41.44 16.30 25.12
CA THR A 1001 -40.66 17.55 25.10
C THR A 1001 -41.29 18.70 25.90
N TYR A 1002 -42.38 18.48 26.65
CA TYR A 1002 -43.09 19.49 27.45
C TYR A 1002 -43.70 20.68 26.67
N HIS A 1003 -43.99 20.54 25.37
CA HIS A 1003 -44.59 21.61 24.54
C HIS A 1003 -46.13 21.59 24.59
N ASN A 1004 -46.68 21.61 25.81
CA ASN A 1004 -48.12 21.43 26.06
C ASN A 1004 -48.99 22.59 25.54
N ASN A 1005 -48.50 23.82 25.67
CA ASN A 1005 -49.23 25.01 25.22
C ASN A 1005 -49.36 25.06 23.70
N GLU A 1006 -48.31 24.63 22.97
CA GLU A 1006 -48.33 24.55 21.51
C GLU A 1006 -49.24 23.43 21.01
N LEU A 1007 -49.26 22.27 21.66
CA LEU A 1007 -50.19 21.18 21.31
C LEU A 1007 -51.64 21.64 21.40
N VAL A 1008 -51.96 22.36 22.48
CA VAL A 1008 -53.30 22.91 22.68
C VAL A 1008 -53.57 24.05 21.70
N ALA A 1009 -52.57 24.83 21.30
CA ALA A 1009 -52.70 25.93 20.34
C ALA A 1009 -53.00 25.47 18.91
N LEU A 1010 -52.39 24.37 18.45
CA LEU A 1010 -52.43 23.91 17.05
C LEU A 1010 -53.85 23.52 16.57
N PRO A 1011 -54.27 23.99 15.37
CA PRO A 1011 -55.61 23.70 14.84
C PRO A 1011 -55.63 22.39 14.04
N PHE A 1012 -56.09 21.29 14.64
CA PHE A 1012 -56.26 19.99 13.95
C PHE A 1012 -57.61 19.91 13.22
N PRO A 1013 -57.70 20.03 11.88
CA PRO A 1013 -58.97 20.01 11.17
C PRO A 1013 -59.41 18.56 10.93
N GLY A 1014 -60.59 18.16 11.43
CA GLY A 1014 -61.15 16.82 11.24
C GLY A 1014 -60.48 15.68 12.04
N LEU A 1015 -59.39 15.95 12.77
CA LEU A 1015 -58.63 14.98 13.58
C LEU A 1015 -58.84 15.16 15.10
N GLN A 1016 -59.74 16.06 15.53
CA GLN A 1016 -59.91 16.45 16.93
C GLN A 1016 -60.38 15.29 17.83
N GLN A 1017 -61.26 14.43 17.32
CA GLN A 1017 -61.75 13.25 18.04
C GLN A 1017 -60.63 12.22 18.22
N GLU A 1018 -59.80 12.02 17.18
CA GLU A 1018 -58.67 11.08 17.24
C GLU A 1018 -57.58 11.54 18.22
N VAL A 1019 -57.31 12.85 18.32
CA VAL A 1019 -56.41 13.42 19.34
C VAL A 1019 -56.92 13.14 20.76
N ASP A 1020 -58.22 13.36 20.99
CA ASP A 1020 -58.85 13.11 22.29
C ASP A 1020 -58.79 11.62 22.67
N ASP A 1021 -59.08 10.73 21.73
CA ASP A 1021 -59.01 9.28 21.94
C ASP A 1021 -57.58 8.81 22.25
N ILE A 1022 -56.57 9.33 21.56
CA ILE A 1022 -55.16 8.98 21.80
C ILE A 1022 -54.70 9.46 23.18
N LEU A 1023 -55.02 10.71 23.54
CA LEU A 1023 -54.69 11.25 24.86
C LEU A 1023 -55.44 10.48 25.97
N ALA A 1024 -56.71 10.15 25.78
CA ALA A 1024 -57.49 9.35 26.71
C ALA A 1024 -56.96 7.91 26.89
N GLN A 1025 -56.44 7.29 25.82
CA GLN A 1025 -55.74 6.00 25.90
C GLN A 1025 -54.45 6.12 26.72
N LYS A 1026 -53.67 7.18 26.52
CA LYS A 1026 -52.42 7.41 27.24
C LYS A 1026 -52.64 7.74 28.72
N THR A 1027 -53.68 8.49 29.06
CA THR A 1027 -54.06 8.74 30.46
C THR A 1027 -54.53 7.47 31.15
N LYS A 1028 -55.24 6.57 30.45
CA LYS A 1028 -55.62 5.26 31.00
C LYS A 1028 -54.42 4.35 31.23
N ALA A 1029 -53.45 4.36 30.30
CA ALA A 1029 -52.26 3.51 30.36
C ALA A 1029 -51.20 3.98 31.38
N SER A 1030 -51.17 5.25 31.77
CA SER A 1030 -50.26 5.75 32.81
C SER A 1030 -50.69 5.22 34.18
N LEU A 1031 -49.90 4.29 34.74
CA LEU A 1031 -50.09 3.71 36.08
C LEU A 1031 -49.52 4.61 37.18
N ASP A 1032 -48.45 5.36 36.86
CA ASP A 1032 -47.80 6.27 37.80
C ASP A 1032 -48.14 7.72 37.46
N VAL A 1033 -48.76 8.44 38.40
CA VAL A 1033 -49.26 9.82 38.22
C VAL A 1033 -48.27 10.88 38.74
N ILE A 1034 -47.24 10.44 39.47
CA ILE A 1034 -46.37 11.33 40.27
C ILE A 1034 -44.96 11.41 39.67
N GLU A 1035 -44.33 10.27 39.32
CA GLU A 1035 -43.02 10.28 38.61
C GLU A 1035 -43.17 10.34 37.07
N GLY A 1036 -44.39 10.19 36.56
CA GLY A 1036 -44.71 10.16 35.12
C GLY A 1036 -45.09 11.52 34.52
N PHE A 1037 -45.04 11.62 33.18
CA PHE A 1037 -45.47 12.82 32.46
C PHE A 1037 -46.97 13.14 32.71
N PRO A 1038 -47.38 14.41 32.95
CA PRO A 1038 -48.73 14.76 33.39
C PRO A 1038 -49.77 14.77 32.25
N TYR A 1039 -50.02 13.61 31.62
CA TYR A 1039 -51.01 13.46 30.54
C TYR A 1039 -52.42 13.92 30.94
N HIS A 1040 -52.78 13.76 32.22
CA HIS A 1040 -54.08 14.19 32.76
C HIS A 1040 -54.28 15.71 32.72
N GLN A 1041 -53.21 16.50 32.91
CA GLN A 1041 -53.28 17.97 32.80
C GLN A 1041 -53.43 18.42 31.35
N VAL A 1042 -52.74 17.75 30.43
CA VAL A 1042 -52.79 18.06 28.99
C VAL A 1042 -54.16 17.72 28.41
N LEU A 1043 -54.74 16.57 28.79
CA LEU A 1043 -56.09 16.19 28.34
C LEU A 1043 -57.17 17.12 28.91
N TYR A 1044 -57.01 17.56 30.16
CA TYR A 1044 -57.90 18.54 30.78
C TYR A 1044 -57.88 19.88 30.03
N SER A 1045 -56.69 20.45 29.77
CA SER A 1045 -56.56 21.73 29.06
C SER A 1045 -57.04 21.63 27.60
N TRP A 1046 -56.82 20.50 26.94
CA TRP A 1046 -57.33 20.21 25.59
C TRP A 1046 -58.87 20.23 25.56
N ARG A 1047 -59.52 19.47 26.44
CA ARG A 1047 -60.98 19.36 26.49
C ARG A 1047 -61.67 20.68 26.85
N ILE A 1048 -61.04 21.52 27.68
CA ILE A 1048 -61.54 22.87 27.99
C ILE A 1048 -61.51 23.77 26.76
N LYS A 1049 -60.41 23.78 26.00
CA LYS A 1049 -60.31 24.61 24.79
C LYS A 1049 -61.34 24.22 23.73
N HIS A 1050 -61.73 22.95 23.68
CA HIS A 1050 -62.74 22.42 22.76
C HIS A 1050 -64.19 22.42 23.32
N ASN A 1051 -64.46 23.17 24.40
CA ASN A 1051 -65.79 23.27 25.05
C ASN A 1051 -66.38 21.94 25.57
N ASN A 1052 -65.54 20.93 25.79
CA ASN A 1052 -65.94 19.64 26.37
C ASN A 1052 -65.67 19.61 27.89
N TYR A 1053 -66.35 20.48 28.63
CA TYR A 1053 -66.19 20.62 30.08
C TYR A 1053 -66.56 19.35 30.86
N ARG A 1054 -67.54 18.60 30.36
CA ARG A 1054 -67.99 17.34 30.97
C ARG A 1054 -66.95 16.22 30.85
N GLY A 1055 -66.32 16.10 29.69
CA GLY A 1055 -65.19 15.18 29.48
C GLY A 1055 -63.95 15.60 30.28
N ALA A 1056 -63.67 16.90 30.39
CA ALA A 1056 -62.55 17.40 31.19
C ALA A 1056 -62.69 17.01 32.67
N ALA A 1057 -63.89 17.15 33.22
CA ALA A 1057 -64.19 16.77 34.59
C ALA A 1057 -64.00 15.26 34.85
N SER A 1058 -64.36 14.38 33.91
CA SER A 1058 -64.13 12.93 34.06
C SER A 1058 -62.65 12.53 34.18
N VAL A 1059 -61.75 13.28 33.54
CA VAL A 1059 -60.29 13.00 33.55
C VAL A 1059 -59.66 13.42 34.87
N VAL A 1060 -60.18 14.50 35.47
CA VAL A 1060 -59.74 14.96 36.79
C VAL A 1060 -60.20 13.98 37.87
N LEU A 1061 -61.42 13.44 37.75
CA LEU A 1061 -61.92 12.38 38.64
C LEU A 1061 -61.05 11.11 38.56
N ASP A 1062 -60.70 10.65 37.35
CA ASP A 1062 -59.79 9.50 37.16
C ASP A 1062 -58.41 9.77 37.77
N ARG A 1063 -57.88 10.99 37.64
CA ARG A 1063 -56.62 11.39 38.27
C ARG A 1063 -56.70 11.36 39.80
N ILE A 1064 -57.82 11.82 40.38
CA ILE A 1064 -58.04 11.79 41.83
C ILE A 1064 -58.01 10.35 42.35
N HIS A 1065 -58.71 9.42 41.68
CA HIS A 1065 -58.68 8.01 42.07
C HIS A 1065 -57.28 7.40 41.96
N LYS A 1066 -56.51 7.74 40.93
CA LYS A 1066 -55.13 7.27 40.78
C LYS A 1066 -54.19 7.84 41.84
N LEU A 1067 -54.31 9.12 42.17
CA LEU A 1067 -53.55 9.77 43.26
C LEU A 1067 -53.89 9.17 44.63
N GLN A 1068 -55.17 8.89 44.89
CA GLN A 1068 -55.61 8.21 46.10
C GLN A 1068 -55.07 6.77 46.18
N SER A 1069 -55.05 6.04 45.06
CA SER A 1069 -54.52 4.67 45.02
C SER A 1069 -53.00 4.58 45.17
N ALA A 1070 -52.26 5.65 44.83
CA ALA A 1070 -50.80 5.71 44.94
C ALA A 1070 -50.29 6.02 46.36
N GLY A 1071 -51.18 6.35 47.31
CA GLY A 1071 -50.83 6.52 48.73
C GLY A 1071 -50.20 7.87 49.11
N GLU A 1072 -49.97 8.79 48.17
CA GLU A 1072 -49.35 10.11 48.41
C GLU A 1072 -50.37 11.28 48.38
N GLY A 1073 -51.66 10.99 48.61
CA GLY A 1073 -52.70 12.03 48.71
C GLY A 1073 -52.56 12.97 49.92
N ASP A 1074 -51.75 12.58 50.90
CA ASP A 1074 -51.64 13.21 52.22
C ASP A 1074 -50.36 14.07 52.39
N GLU A 1075 -49.49 14.19 51.37
CA GLU A 1075 -48.31 15.08 51.45
C GLU A 1075 -48.72 16.56 51.30
N ALA A 1076 -48.43 17.36 52.33
CA ALA A 1076 -48.66 18.81 52.31
C ALA A 1076 -47.60 19.52 51.45
N MET A 1077 -48.03 20.19 50.38
CA MET A 1077 -47.15 20.85 49.41
C MET A 1077 -46.98 22.37 49.65
N GLY A 1078 -47.44 22.90 50.79
CA GLY A 1078 -47.41 24.34 51.10
C GLY A 1078 -47.49 24.67 52.60
N GLU A 1079 -47.62 25.98 52.94
CA GLU A 1079 -47.78 26.46 54.33
C GLU A 1079 -49.16 26.12 54.93
N ASP A 1080 -50.15 25.78 54.10
CA ASP A 1080 -51.50 25.44 54.53
C ASP A 1080 -51.71 23.92 54.53
N ILE A 1081 -52.14 23.39 55.68
CA ILE A 1081 -52.18 21.95 56.00
C ILE A 1081 -53.26 21.22 55.18
N LEU A 1082 -54.22 21.96 54.63
CA LEU A 1082 -55.32 21.45 53.80
C LEU A 1082 -55.00 21.47 52.29
N ASP A 1083 -53.86 22.03 51.88
CA ASP A 1083 -53.47 22.21 50.48
C ASP A 1083 -52.70 20.98 49.96
N THR A 1084 -53.43 19.87 49.85
CA THR A 1084 -52.93 18.61 49.30
C THR A 1084 -53.12 18.57 47.77
N PRO A 1085 -52.33 17.74 47.05
CA PRO A 1085 -52.54 17.55 45.61
C PRO A 1085 -53.97 17.10 45.28
N VAL A 1086 -54.65 16.38 46.17
CA VAL A 1086 -56.02 15.88 46.00
C VAL A 1086 -57.04 17.02 46.11
N THR A 1087 -56.94 17.90 47.12
CA THR A 1087 -57.89 19.00 47.32
C THR A 1087 -57.86 20.00 46.17
N ARG A 1088 -56.67 20.31 45.63
CA ARG A 1088 -56.53 21.14 44.40
C ARG A 1088 -57.20 20.53 43.16
N GLN A 1089 -57.13 19.22 42.97
CA GLN A 1089 -57.79 18.56 41.84
C GLN A 1089 -59.32 18.55 41.99
N TYR A 1090 -59.85 18.36 43.20
CA TYR A 1090 -61.29 18.48 43.45
C TYR A 1090 -61.83 19.89 43.17
N LEU A 1091 -61.07 20.93 43.49
CA LEU A 1091 -61.42 22.31 43.14
C LEU A 1091 -61.46 22.52 41.61
N LEU A 1092 -60.48 21.97 40.88
CA LEU A 1092 -60.50 21.95 39.41
C LEU A 1092 -61.75 21.24 38.86
N LEU A 1093 -62.10 20.09 39.45
CA LEU A 1093 -63.25 19.28 39.07
C LEU A 1093 -64.58 20.04 39.26
N ILE A 1094 -64.73 20.69 40.42
CA ILE A 1094 -65.91 21.52 40.73
C ILE A 1094 -66.02 22.68 39.75
N ASN A 1095 -64.90 23.36 39.48
CA ASN A 1095 -64.88 24.48 38.52
C ASN A 1095 -65.28 24.02 37.12
N ALA A 1096 -64.72 22.91 36.60
CA ALA A 1096 -65.06 22.40 35.28
C ALA A 1096 -66.52 21.96 35.15
N LEU A 1097 -67.08 21.30 36.17
CA LEU A 1097 -68.49 20.90 36.21
C LEU A 1097 -69.45 22.09 36.35
N SER A 1098 -69.03 23.16 37.02
CA SER A 1098 -69.83 24.38 37.17
C SER A 1098 -70.02 25.14 35.85
N CYS A 1099 -69.12 24.95 34.88
CA CYS A 1099 -69.23 25.50 33.53
C CYS A 1099 -70.20 24.72 32.62
N VAL A 1100 -70.74 23.58 33.08
CA VAL A 1100 -71.73 22.76 32.37
C VAL A 1100 -73.14 23.17 32.80
N GLU A 1101 -74.11 23.15 31.87
CA GLU A 1101 -75.51 23.37 32.24
C GLU A 1101 -75.97 22.43 33.37
N PRO A 1102 -76.71 22.92 34.37
CA PRO A 1102 -77.03 22.17 35.59
C PRO A 1102 -77.83 20.88 35.35
N LYS A 1103 -78.50 20.74 34.20
CA LYS A 1103 -79.21 19.51 33.80
C LYS A 1103 -78.28 18.41 33.27
N GLN A 1104 -77.07 18.75 32.86
CA GLN A 1104 -76.09 17.83 32.25
C GLN A 1104 -74.81 17.66 33.08
N ALA A 1105 -74.75 18.28 34.27
CA ALA A 1105 -73.62 18.27 35.19
C ALA A 1105 -73.51 16.97 36.01
N TRP A 1106 -73.26 15.85 35.32
CA TRP A 1106 -73.07 14.53 35.92
C TRP A 1106 -72.00 13.72 35.15
N ILE A 1107 -71.23 12.91 35.88
CA ILE A 1107 -70.09 12.13 35.36
C ILE A 1107 -70.29 10.65 35.70
N TYR A 1108 -69.75 9.76 34.87
CA TYR A 1108 -69.65 8.34 35.19
C TYR A 1108 -68.36 8.07 35.96
N ASP A 1109 -68.50 7.51 37.14
CA ASP A 1109 -67.41 6.96 37.93
C ASP A 1109 -67.19 5.49 37.54
N GLU A 1110 -66.02 5.19 36.98
CA GLU A 1110 -65.51 3.84 36.77
C GLU A 1110 -64.41 3.61 37.82
N ALA A 1111 -64.75 3.01 38.96
CA ALA A 1111 -63.77 2.64 39.98
C ALA A 1111 -62.77 1.61 39.41
N SER A 1112 -61.46 1.87 39.56
CA SER A 1112 -60.40 0.99 39.08
C SER A 1112 -60.44 -0.37 39.81
N VAL A 1113 -60.47 -1.46 39.04
CA VAL A 1113 -60.56 -2.83 39.53
C VAL A 1113 -59.22 -3.23 40.15
N GLY A 1114 -59.19 -3.48 41.46
CA GLY A 1114 -58.08 -4.18 42.11
C GLY A 1114 -57.92 -5.58 41.53
N PHE A 1115 -56.68 -6.01 41.26
CA PHE A 1115 -56.36 -7.34 40.71
C PHE A 1115 -57.03 -8.45 41.55
N GLY A 1116 -58.09 -9.09 41.01
CA GLY A 1116 -58.63 -10.32 41.62
C GLY A 1116 -60.13 -10.61 41.50
N GLN A 1117 -60.99 -9.70 41.02
CA GLN A 1117 -62.43 -9.98 40.90
C GLN A 1117 -62.96 -9.85 39.47
N LYS A 1118 -63.62 -10.91 38.99
CA LYS A 1118 -64.19 -11.06 37.64
C LYS A 1118 -65.67 -10.59 37.54
N ASP A 1119 -66.03 -9.51 38.21
CA ASP A 1119 -67.33 -8.86 38.01
C ASP A 1119 -67.14 -7.43 37.49
N ALA A 1120 -67.76 -7.13 36.35
CA ALA A 1120 -67.71 -5.82 35.71
C ALA A 1120 -68.24 -4.74 36.68
N GLY A 1121 -67.37 -3.81 37.10
CA GLY A 1121 -67.73 -2.70 37.98
C GLY A 1121 -68.95 -1.93 37.44
N LYS A 1122 -69.99 -1.77 38.26
CA LYS A 1122 -71.19 -0.99 37.93
C LYS A 1122 -70.82 0.49 37.82
N ARG A 1123 -70.91 1.07 36.61
CA ARG A 1123 -70.77 2.52 36.37
C ARG A 1123 -71.72 3.30 37.27
N LYS A 1124 -71.19 4.12 38.19
CA LYS A 1124 -72.00 4.97 39.09
C LYS A 1124 -72.08 6.38 38.51
N VAL A 1125 -73.28 6.98 38.51
CA VAL A 1125 -73.45 8.38 38.09
C VAL A 1125 -73.23 9.28 39.30
N VAL A 1126 -72.27 10.19 39.20
CA VAL A 1126 -71.91 11.13 40.27
C VAL A 1126 -72.33 12.54 39.84
N SER A 1127 -73.13 13.21 40.66
CA SER A 1127 -73.60 14.58 40.43
C SER A 1127 -72.68 15.62 41.09
N LEU A 1128 -72.82 16.89 40.70
CA LEU A 1128 -72.06 18.00 41.29
C LEU A 1128 -72.25 18.12 42.82
N ALA A 1129 -73.42 17.75 43.34
CA ALA A 1129 -73.68 17.72 44.78
C ALA A 1129 -72.88 16.61 45.48
N ASP A 1130 -72.75 15.45 44.84
CA ASP A 1130 -72.02 14.31 45.38
C ASP A 1130 -70.50 14.58 45.41
N ILE A 1131 -69.95 15.25 44.39
CA ILE A 1131 -68.52 15.63 44.35
C ILE A 1131 -68.18 16.67 45.41
N ARG A 1132 -69.07 17.65 45.65
CA ARG A 1132 -68.89 18.63 46.74
C ARG A 1132 -68.91 17.95 48.11
N LYS A 1133 -69.74 16.92 48.27
CA LYS A 1133 -69.75 16.09 49.47
C LYS A 1133 -68.46 15.30 49.63
N GLN A 1134 -67.99 14.62 48.58
CA GLN A 1134 -66.71 13.88 48.58
C GLN A 1134 -65.51 14.78 48.89
N TYR A 1135 -65.50 16.02 48.37
CA TYR A 1135 -64.47 17.01 48.71
C TYR A 1135 -64.49 17.40 50.19
N GLN A 1136 -65.70 17.59 50.76
CA GLN A 1136 -65.86 17.88 52.18
C GLN A 1136 -65.43 16.69 53.05
N ASP A 1137 -65.82 15.47 52.67
CA ASP A 1137 -65.45 14.23 53.36
C ASP A 1137 -63.92 14.03 53.35
N GLU A 1138 -63.22 14.40 52.26
CA GLU A 1138 -61.75 14.32 52.17
C GLU A 1138 -61.05 15.42 53.00
N LEU A 1139 -61.61 16.64 53.06
CA LEU A 1139 -61.11 17.69 53.97
C LEU A 1139 -61.25 17.26 55.44
N ASP A 1140 -62.39 16.66 55.80
CA ASP A 1140 -62.65 16.14 57.14
C ASP A 1140 -61.72 14.97 57.47
N ARG A 1141 -61.40 14.10 56.50
CA ARG A 1141 -60.43 13.01 56.62
C ARG A 1141 -59.01 13.51 56.85
N ILE A 1142 -58.51 14.48 56.07
CA ILE A 1142 -57.18 15.07 56.24
C ILE A 1142 -57.07 15.75 57.61
N ALA A 1143 -58.13 16.47 58.04
CA ALA A 1143 -58.20 17.05 59.38
C ALA A 1143 -58.19 15.99 60.50
N ALA A 1144 -58.79 14.82 60.29
CA ALA A 1144 -58.78 13.70 61.25
C ALA A 1144 -57.42 12.98 61.34
N ILE A 1145 -56.73 12.79 60.20
CA ILE A 1145 -55.39 12.18 60.13
C ILE A 1145 -54.38 13.06 60.87
N HIS A 1146 -54.38 14.38 60.65
CA HIS A 1146 -53.49 15.30 61.36
C HIS A 1146 -53.78 15.39 62.87
N ASN A 1147 -55.04 15.17 63.27
CA ASN A 1147 -55.45 15.13 64.68
C ASN A 1147 -55.25 13.74 65.35
N ASN A 1148 -54.59 12.78 64.69
CA ASN A 1148 -54.27 11.43 65.20
C ASN A 1148 -55.49 10.60 65.69
N GLN A 1149 -56.65 10.75 65.06
CA GLN A 1149 -57.86 9.98 65.40
C GLN A 1149 -58.08 8.84 64.39
N PHE A 1150 -57.49 7.66 64.62
CA PHE A 1150 -57.79 6.46 63.84
C PHE A 1150 -59.03 5.73 64.39
N GLY A 1151 -60.17 5.87 63.73
CA GLY A 1151 -61.35 5.03 63.93
C GLY A 1151 -61.31 3.82 62.99
N PHE A 1152 -61.15 2.62 63.55
CA PHE A 1152 -61.39 1.35 62.86
C PHE A 1152 -62.91 1.17 62.63
N GLU A 1153 -63.34 0.95 61.40
CA GLU A 1153 -64.56 0.17 61.13
C GLU A 1153 -64.18 -1.09 60.34
N ALA A 1154 -64.60 -2.21 60.90
CA ALA A 1154 -64.23 -3.57 60.53
C ALA A 1154 -65.19 -4.15 59.49
N ASP A 1155 -64.63 -4.82 58.47
CA ASP A 1155 -65.07 -6.15 58.04
C ASP A 1155 -64.05 -6.72 57.03
N ASP A 1156 -62.90 -7.16 57.55
CA ASP A 1156 -61.99 -8.07 56.85
C ASP A 1156 -61.95 -9.39 57.64
N VAL A 1157 -62.73 -10.37 57.19
CA VAL A 1157 -62.53 -11.77 57.58
C VAL A 1157 -61.50 -12.35 56.62
N ILE A 1158 -60.30 -12.50 57.16
CA ILE A 1158 -59.16 -13.21 56.60
C ILE A 1158 -59.48 -14.73 56.58
N GLU A 1159 -59.41 -15.36 55.41
CA GLU A 1159 -59.07 -16.79 55.30
C GLU A 1159 -57.81 -16.94 54.44
N ILE A 1160 -56.87 -17.72 54.99
CA ILE A 1160 -55.46 -17.84 54.61
C ILE A 1160 -55.27 -18.90 53.53
N ALA A 1161 -54.53 -18.55 52.48
CA ALA A 1161 -53.49 -19.39 51.85
C ALA A 1161 -52.51 -18.51 51.06
#